data_AF-A0A286MPR3-F1
#
_entry.id   AF-A0A286MPR3-F1
#
_cell.length_a   1.000
_cell.length_b   1.000
_cell.length_c   1.000
_cell.angle_alpha   90.00
_cell.angle_beta   90.00
_cell.angle_gamma   90.00
#
_symmetry.space_group_name_H-M   'P 1'
#
loop_
_entity.id
_entity.type
_entity.pdbx_description
1 polymer ?
#
loop_
_entity_poly.entity_id
_entity_poly.type
_entity_poly.pdbx_seq_one_letter_code
_entity_poly.pdbx_strand_id
1 'polypeptide(L)'
;MALPVHPLDPADARGFAARAHGAVPPGTSGTPGTPGTPGTPEAPEPGEAAEPAETTAPAPRAEPAHEELVAGYAEFLRRRRPDLAARVREVCGEAPWIVRSSGAEDQEDDVNAGGYESLVCPRSGDLYATVAAVVFSGYGEHALAQQRLADPGHRPSPIAAFVQPLVDAAGAADPAAAGETPLLGEEDTARLADLLARAHRAFGMPRVDSEWVLETGAGPVSVTGLTELTPDGRLIGQLSLGFGFASAQRPGDGDNSLAWLTGVPGTTLWRGALLREVSAVRTRLVQVRPAAAFDPEPELGTLTDACRDAWRAACAAAPVDILVPPPRVRASSFLTSVRLEDAWSRYLRLDPGQRERIGHVLVERGGPAEHAAVMFRQEGVAVLRGRPEDVPETASYALADPWRRECHFGTGRPPAVETETRRTAAVPQGCRLLFASADRAADAVRSGGPLPAPEAMPGAALLDRVPHLPSRVRDRIVRDSYLPDPEVYVRTGSRVASPAFAARAAEALLDGGMPPERVAAVVPEAARAYVRGVASARASGAADVRVPVAVARLEAAGDVPGGALPAVLAAVRALAAAGGGGTEAALALLGAVASLASALRALDVYTDAEREEVLARTVAALPLDDAARTEALCRFAARSSAPPTETYRLLALAARDGDFAERYLAVERCRVDLSAADPGDAARRGRALNDAYRAYAGAGAWQAAGDAVLLDLTRSDLVEAYDSTLKRLLLELVDRPEPGPYRAYLDLLEQWLDLVGAFGLSERERRSVEGFGGWLARWREEPVPDGFALEEELTWSRLLELAAAEAGAEGSADGPDTPVEGTDGPDGGGEGPDNPHQLHNALHQWLLARTPRHPAERAPSGVRELQRVSDRFGPGGNKVLRFTRDAVELDVPLGIHKASLMFRPDRVEGEWTEPPDVTEADAGRLTGLSVLLERCGTWFPELVFRGERVLMAGTWTLRVEARPAAGRERFTLDGMRLALGVFRTLFDGSYDFSYVPAGDVADLPGAFREPGWAEVFRALVGYRLVYDDAELFETLETLPLGTAVGMLCTDAAIRAEVLAASTEGPEGALARLDAAWRRLADREGDPAGWIAGHNAVQQLALLVAARFPGAAVAAFTAADPPGWADVLGAALLPRADVRDDVVRALAGRPGGDLPLLRRAPWLVVTEASAADAARRVAAAPGAYRRCKQFLVHRYARLLAGEGLLAGLVADLEVVPYGAGPSGEEAVAAAVAAAGGRLRRDIRARPGAGPAPA
;
A
#
# COMPACT_ATOMS: atom_id res chain seq x y z
N MET A 1 -1.48 -5.33 -49.99
CA MET A 1 -1.01 -4.33 -50.97
C MET A 1 -0.78 -3.02 -50.24
N ALA A 2 0.28 -2.27 -50.57
CA ALA A 2 0.52 -0.94 -49.99
C ALA A 2 -0.58 0.05 -50.39
N LEU A 3 -0.89 1.00 -49.52
CA LEU A 3 -1.79 2.11 -49.85
C LEU A 3 -1.09 3.11 -50.77
N PRO A 4 -1.81 3.80 -51.67
CA PRO A 4 -1.25 4.92 -52.41
C PRO A 4 -0.84 6.03 -51.43
N VAL A 5 0.28 6.69 -51.72
CA VAL A 5 0.87 7.72 -50.85
C VAL A 5 1.18 8.96 -51.68
N HIS A 6 0.76 10.13 -51.18
CA HIS A 6 1.22 11.42 -51.70
C HIS A 6 2.29 11.99 -50.76
N PRO A 7 3.60 11.98 -51.11
CA PRO A 7 4.65 12.55 -50.27
C PRO A 7 4.53 14.08 -50.19
N LEU A 8 4.93 14.66 -49.06
CA LEU A 8 5.02 16.12 -48.88
C LEU A 8 6.49 16.52 -48.90
N ASP A 9 6.81 17.57 -49.66
CA ASP A 9 8.19 18.06 -49.79
C ASP A 9 8.62 18.80 -48.50
N PRO A 10 9.63 18.32 -47.77
CA PRO A 10 10.08 18.97 -46.55
C PRO A 10 10.83 20.30 -46.82
N ALA A 11 11.23 20.60 -48.06
CA ALA A 11 11.98 21.83 -48.38
C ALA A 11 11.16 23.10 -48.12
N ASP A 12 9.86 23.08 -48.43
CA ASP A 12 8.95 24.21 -48.18
C ASP A 12 8.81 24.48 -46.68
N ALA A 13 8.71 23.42 -45.86
CA ALA A 13 8.62 23.51 -44.41
C ALA A 13 9.91 24.02 -43.77
N ARG A 14 11.07 23.47 -44.16
CA ARG A 14 12.38 23.93 -43.68
C ARG A 14 12.65 25.38 -44.06
N GLY A 15 12.32 25.77 -45.29
CA GLY A 15 12.46 27.15 -45.75
C GLY A 15 11.49 28.13 -45.08
N PHE A 16 10.31 27.67 -44.64
CA PHE A 16 9.41 28.46 -43.80
C PHE A 16 9.96 28.62 -42.39
N ALA A 17 10.34 27.52 -41.72
CA ALA A 17 10.90 27.55 -40.37
C ALA A 17 12.16 28.43 -40.29
N ALA A 18 13.10 28.30 -41.24
CA ALA A 18 14.29 29.14 -41.30
C ALA A 18 13.96 30.64 -41.36
N ARG A 19 12.91 31.03 -42.11
CA ARG A 19 12.44 32.41 -42.19
C ARG A 19 11.72 32.87 -40.92
N ALA A 20 10.93 32.00 -40.29
CA ALA A 20 10.25 32.28 -39.03
C ALA A 20 11.25 32.49 -37.88
N HIS A 21 12.35 31.72 -37.87
CA HIS A 21 13.44 31.84 -36.89
C HIS A 21 14.53 32.87 -37.28
N GLY A 22 14.38 33.62 -38.37
CA GLY A 22 15.27 34.72 -38.74
C GLY A 22 16.62 34.33 -39.36
N ALA A 23 16.80 33.08 -39.81
CA ALA A 23 18.02 32.65 -40.49
C ALA A 23 18.02 33.14 -41.96
N VAL A 24 19.04 33.92 -42.34
CA VAL A 24 19.29 34.30 -43.74
C VAL A 24 19.75 33.04 -44.51
N PRO A 25 19.14 32.68 -45.65
CA PRO A 25 19.62 31.54 -46.43
C PRO A 25 21.01 31.83 -47.02
N PRO A 26 21.92 30.85 -47.15
CA PRO A 26 23.16 31.06 -47.86
C PRO A 26 22.84 31.41 -49.32
N GLY A 27 23.26 32.62 -49.72
CA GLY A 27 22.92 33.21 -51.00
C GLY A 27 23.48 32.41 -52.18
N THR A 28 22.59 32.07 -53.11
CA THR A 28 22.92 31.75 -54.49
C THR A 28 23.40 33.02 -55.21
N SER A 29 24.72 33.18 -55.36
CA SER A 29 25.30 34.01 -56.42
C SER A 29 26.76 33.64 -56.67
N GLY A 30 27.05 33.02 -57.83
CA GLY A 30 28.40 32.76 -58.29
C GLY A 30 28.45 31.80 -59.49
N THR A 31 28.45 32.37 -60.69
CA THR A 31 28.69 31.70 -62.00
C THR A 31 30.03 30.93 -62.05
N PRO A 32 30.17 29.94 -62.97
CA PRO A 32 31.26 28.96 -62.95
C PRO A 32 32.56 29.50 -63.56
N GLY A 33 33.69 29.23 -62.88
CA GLY A 33 35.05 29.43 -63.38
C GLY A 33 35.92 28.21 -63.06
N THR A 34 36.60 27.70 -64.08
CA THR A 34 37.38 26.46 -64.20
C THR A 34 38.71 26.45 -63.39
N PRO A 35 39.43 25.30 -63.31
CA PRO A 35 40.16 24.86 -62.11
C PRO A 35 41.68 25.15 -62.14
N GLY A 36 42.30 25.19 -60.95
CA GLY A 36 43.75 25.23 -60.77
C GLY A 36 44.18 24.78 -59.38
N THR A 37 45.09 23.81 -59.35
CA THR A 37 45.65 23.06 -58.21
C THR A 37 46.82 23.81 -57.53
N PRO A 38 47.54 23.25 -56.52
CA PRO A 38 47.46 23.59 -55.10
C PRO A 38 48.71 24.33 -54.53
N GLY A 39 48.60 24.92 -53.33
CA GLY A 39 49.77 25.42 -52.58
C GLY A 39 49.45 25.91 -51.17
N THR A 40 49.85 25.13 -50.16
CA THR A 40 50.16 25.57 -48.78
C THR A 40 51.51 26.31 -48.74
N PRO A 41 51.97 26.85 -47.59
CA PRO A 41 51.31 27.65 -46.55
C PRO A 41 52.16 28.90 -46.21
N GLU A 42 51.61 29.99 -45.67
CA GLU A 42 52.44 30.97 -44.93
C GLU A 42 51.60 31.88 -44.02
N ALA A 43 52.01 31.95 -42.76
CA ALA A 43 51.62 32.99 -41.81
C ALA A 43 52.44 34.26 -42.09
N PRO A 44 51.93 35.45 -41.71
CA PRO A 44 52.53 36.08 -40.54
C PRO A 44 51.53 36.83 -39.63
N GLU A 45 51.97 37.03 -38.39
CA GLU A 45 51.40 37.87 -37.33
C GLU A 45 51.48 39.40 -37.65
N PRO A 46 51.34 40.32 -36.66
CA PRO A 46 50.09 40.91 -36.16
C PRO A 46 50.07 42.45 -36.38
N GLY A 47 48.90 43.10 -36.32
CA GLY A 47 48.84 44.55 -36.48
C GLY A 47 47.51 45.20 -36.12
N GLU A 48 47.48 45.77 -34.91
CA GLU A 48 46.77 46.99 -34.47
C GLU A 48 45.31 47.25 -34.87
N ALA A 49 44.45 47.00 -33.89
CA ALA A 49 43.38 47.86 -33.38
C ALA A 49 42.69 48.84 -34.37
N ALA A 50 41.52 48.43 -34.85
CA ALA A 50 40.41 49.34 -35.12
C ALA A 50 39.24 48.94 -34.20
N GLU A 51 38.74 49.93 -33.46
CA GLU A 51 37.64 49.82 -32.51
C GLU A 51 36.42 49.12 -33.14
N PRO A 52 35.80 48.12 -32.49
CA PRO A 52 34.57 47.54 -32.97
C PRO A 52 33.44 48.54 -32.72
N ALA A 53 32.81 49.00 -33.81
CA ALA A 53 31.47 49.55 -33.70
C ALA A 53 30.59 48.47 -33.04
N GLU A 54 30.07 48.77 -31.84
CA GLU A 54 28.98 48.02 -31.22
C GLU A 54 27.78 48.04 -32.16
N THR A 55 27.75 47.07 -33.07
CA THR A 55 26.51 46.56 -33.61
C THR A 55 25.88 45.80 -32.45
N THR A 56 24.99 46.49 -31.75
CA THR A 56 24.01 45.85 -30.88
C THR A 56 23.36 44.75 -31.70
N ALA A 57 23.74 43.49 -31.42
CA ALA A 57 23.03 42.35 -31.96
C ALA A 57 21.55 42.56 -31.62
N PRO A 58 20.63 42.49 -32.60
CA PRO A 58 19.22 42.58 -32.28
C PRO A 58 18.93 41.50 -31.24
N ALA A 59 18.23 41.90 -30.17
CA ALA A 59 17.77 40.97 -29.14
C ALA A 59 17.19 39.71 -29.80
N PRO A 60 17.52 38.50 -29.31
CA PRO A 60 16.99 37.28 -29.90
C PRO A 60 15.47 37.42 -29.95
N ARG A 61 14.91 37.40 -31.17
CA ARG A 61 13.46 37.31 -31.32
C ARG A 61 13.00 36.07 -30.57
N ALA A 62 12.00 36.22 -29.71
CA ALA A 62 11.35 35.09 -29.08
C ALA A 62 10.99 34.05 -30.16
N GLU A 63 11.30 32.78 -29.90
CA GLU A 63 10.95 31.71 -30.83
C GLU A 63 9.42 31.72 -31.02
N PRO A 64 8.92 31.67 -32.27
CA PRO A 64 7.49 31.68 -32.53
C PRO A 64 6.82 30.49 -31.86
N ALA A 65 5.66 30.71 -31.24
CA ALA A 65 4.94 29.65 -30.55
C ALA A 65 4.49 28.55 -31.54
N HIS A 66 4.37 27.29 -31.07
CA HIS A 66 4.00 26.15 -31.92
C HIS A 66 2.72 26.42 -32.73
N GLU A 67 1.69 27.00 -32.11
CA GLU A 67 0.43 27.35 -32.79
C GLU A 67 0.61 28.37 -33.91
N GLU A 68 1.53 29.33 -33.75
CA GLU A 68 1.86 30.34 -34.76
C GLU A 68 2.59 29.73 -35.96
N LEU A 69 3.49 28.78 -35.71
CA LEU A 69 4.17 28.01 -36.77
C LEU A 69 3.18 27.19 -37.58
N VAL A 70 2.25 26.49 -36.92
CA VAL A 70 1.21 25.69 -37.58
C VAL A 70 0.28 26.56 -38.43
N ALA A 71 -0.26 27.64 -37.85
CA ALA A 71 -1.17 28.53 -38.56
C ALA A 71 -0.48 29.24 -39.73
N GLY A 72 0.73 29.75 -39.51
CA GLY A 72 1.53 30.45 -40.52
C GLY A 72 1.95 29.53 -41.66
N TYR A 73 2.37 28.31 -41.36
CA TYR A 73 2.75 27.34 -42.39
C TYR A 73 1.53 26.85 -43.19
N ALA A 74 0.38 26.62 -42.55
CA ALA A 74 -0.84 26.24 -43.25
C ALA A 74 -1.24 27.29 -44.30
N GLU A 75 -1.14 28.58 -43.96
CA GLU A 75 -1.42 29.67 -44.89
C GLU A 75 -0.35 29.78 -45.99
N PHE A 76 0.93 29.69 -45.63
CA PHE A 76 2.04 29.67 -46.58
C PHE A 76 1.88 28.54 -47.61
N LEU A 77 1.60 27.32 -47.15
CA LEU A 77 1.42 26.15 -48.00
C LEU A 77 0.19 26.30 -48.90
N ARG A 78 -0.90 26.88 -48.39
CA ARG A 78 -2.11 27.18 -49.19
C ARG A 78 -1.82 28.14 -50.34
N ARG A 79 -1.00 29.17 -50.11
CA ARG A 79 -0.59 30.13 -51.16
C ARG A 79 0.41 29.51 -52.15
N ARG A 80 1.36 28.71 -51.65
CA ARG A 80 2.45 28.13 -52.45
C ARG A 80 2.00 26.94 -53.30
N ARG A 81 1.04 26.15 -52.79
CA ARG A 81 0.52 24.90 -53.37
C ARG A 81 -1.02 24.86 -53.29
N PRO A 82 -1.75 25.77 -53.97
CA PRO A 82 -3.21 25.85 -53.90
C PRO A 82 -3.93 24.62 -54.50
N ASP A 83 -3.23 23.82 -55.30
CA ASP A 83 -3.71 22.60 -55.94
C ASP A 83 -3.42 21.31 -55.15
N LEU A 84 -2.78 21.41 -53.96
CA LEU A 84 -2.36 20.24 -53.17
C LEU A 84 -3.53 19.29 -52.86
N ALA A 85 -4.69 19.80 -52.45
CA ALA A 85 -5.84 18.96 -52.15
C ALA A 85 -6.37 18.21 -53.39
N ALA A 86 -6.27 18.79 -54.59
CA ALA A 86 -6.64 18.12 -55.82
C ALA A 86 -5.65 17.01 -56.20
N ARG A 87 -4.34 17.25 -56.01
CA ARG A 87 -3.30 16.22 -56.22
C ARG A 87 -3.40 15.07 -55.23
N VAL A 88 -3.65 15.37 -53.96
CA VAL A 88 -3.88 14.34 -52.94
C VAL A 88 -5.11 13.52 -53.31
N ARG A 89 -6.20 14.14 -53.77
CA ARG A 89 -7.38 13.42 -54.25
C ARG A 89 -7.09 12.51 -55.44
N GLU A 90 -6.27 12.96 -56.39
CA GLU A 90 -5.89 12.17 -57.57
C GLU A 90 -5.13 10.88 -57.18
N VAL A 91 -4.29 10.95 -56.15
CA VAL A 91 -3.48 9.81 -55.68
C VAL A 91 -4.21 8.96 -54.64
N CYS A 92 -4.86 9.59 -53.66
CA CYS A 92 -5.40 8.96 -52.45
C CYS A 92 -6.94 8.77 -52.49
N GLY A 93 -7.63 9.23 -53.54
CA GLY A 93 -9.09 9.23 -53.59
C GLY A 93 -9.71 10.35 -52.74
N GLU A 94 -11.03 10.33 -52.54
CA GLU A 94 -11.70 11.33 -51.71
C GLU A 94 -11.35 11.19 -50.21
N ALA A 95 -11.45 12.30 -49.47
CA ALA A 95 -11.33 12.29 -48.01
C ALA A 95 -12.44 11.41 -47.39
N PRO A 96 -12.21 10.79 -46.20
CA PRO A 96 -11.16 11.09 -45.24
C PRO A 96 -9.77 10.56 -45.61
N TRP A 97 -8.76 11.38 -45.33
CA TRP A 97 -7.34 11.02 -45.47
C TRP A 97 -6.67 10.95 -44.09
N ILE A 98 -5.46 10.42 -44.06
CA ILE A 98 -4.56 10.54 -42.92
C ILE A 98 -3.25 11.20 -43.34
N VAL A 99 -2.79 12.16 -42.56
CA VAL A 99 -1.46 12.77 -42.70
C VAL A 99 -0.57 12.17 -41.62
N ARG A 100 0.59 11.65 -42.01
CA ARG A 100 1.50 10.94 -41.11
C ARG A 100 2.93 11.44 -41.25
N SER A 101 3.68 11.32 -40.15
CA SER A 101 5.13 11.38 -40.14
C SER A 101 5.72 10.27 -41.03
N SER A 102 6.83 10.58 -41.70
CA SER A 102 7.59 9.63 -42.50
C SER A 102 8.39 8.62 -41.67
N GLY A 103 8.77 9.00 -40.44
CA GLY A 103 9.71 8.27 -39.59
C GLY A 103 11.18 8.41 -40.01
N ALA A 104 11.49 9.20 -41.04
CA ALA A 104 12.87 9.48 -41.45
C ALA A 104 13.64 10.35 -40.43
N GLU A 105 12.90 11.01 -39.55
CA GLU A 105 13.40 11.79 -38.45
C GLU A 105 13.79 10.96 -37.22
N ASP A 106 13.42 9.67 -37.17
CA ASP A 106 13.89 8.73 -36.14
C ASP A 106 15.25 8.15 -36.57
N GLN A 107 16.27 8.30 -35.72
CA GLN A 107 17.62 7.76 -35.92
C GLN A 107 17.92 6.67 -34.89
N GLU A 108 19.06 5.98 -35.04
CA GLU A 108 19.46 4.90 -34.13
C GLU A 108 19.63 5.37 -32.67
N ASP A 109 20.12 6.61 -32.49
CA ASP A 109 20.34 7.24 -31.18
C ASP A 109 19.18 8.14 -30.71
N ASP A 110 18.27 8.53 -31.62
CA ASP A 110 17.16 9.47 -31.37
C ASP A 110 15.84 8.89 -31.92
N VAL A 111 15.13 8.11 -31.09
CA VAL A 111 13.83 7.53 -31.44
C VAL A 111 12.72 8.29 -30.73
N ASN A 112 11.85 8.97 -31.46
CA ASN A 112 10.75 9.73 -30.89
C ASN A 112 9.40 9.05 -31.16
N ALA A 113 9.33 7.77 -30.81
CA ALA A 113 8.13 6.96 -30.98
C ALA A 113 6.95 7.57 -30.21
N GLY A 114 5.89 7.92 -30.93
CA GLY A 114 4.67 8.53 -30.36
C GLY A 114 4.72 10.04 -30.15
N GLY A 115 5.89 10.68 -30.23
CA GLY A 115 6.05 12.12 -30.07
C GLY A 115 5.56 12.96 -31.27
N TYR A 116 5.53 12.38 -32.46
CA TYR A 116 5.00 13.03 -33.66
C TYR A 116 3.54 12.67 -33.93
N GLU A 117 2.77 13.63 -34.44
CA GLU A 117 1.35 13.43 -34.68
C GLU A 117 1.06 12.70 -36.00
N SER A 118 0.02 11.88 -35.98
CA SER A 118 -0.61 11.32 -37.18
C SER A 118 -2.10 11.65 -37.12
N LEU A 119 -2.55 12.55 -37.99
CA LEU A 119 -3.87 13.17 -37.88
C LEU A 119 -4.78 12.77 -39.04
N VAL A 120 -6.03 12.47 -38.70
CA VAL A 120 -7.10 12.26 -39.68
C VAL A 120 -7.51 13.61 -40.25
N CYS A 121 -7.54 13.71 -41.58
CA CYS A 121 -8.06 14.83 -42.34
C CYS A 121 -9.48 14.44 -42.82
N PRO A 122 -10.55 14.85 -42.12
CA PRO A 122 -11.91 14.39 -42.40
C PRO A 122 -12.46 14.95 -43.70
N ARG A 123 -12.03 16.13 -44.13
CA ARG A 123 -12.50 16.81 -45.34
C ARG A 123 -11.35 17.45 -46.09
N SER A 124 -11.44 17.53 -47.41
CA SER A 124 -10.37 18.09 -48.26
C SER A 124 -9.98 19.53 -47.91
N GLY A 125 -10.90 20.34 -47.36
CA GLY A 125 -10.63 21.72 -46.96
C GLY A 125 -9.71 21.86 -45.74
N ASP A 126 -9.67 20.82 -44.90
CA ASP A 126 -8.89 20.81 -43.65
C ASP A 126 -7.41 20.42 -43.89
N LEU A 127 -7.09 19.92 -45.10
CA LEU A 127 -5.78 19.33 -45.44
C LEU A 127 -4.59 20.21 -45.06
N TYR A 128 -4.62 21.50 -45.38
CA TYR A 128 -3.48 22.39 -45.13
C TYR A 128 -3.18 22.55 -43.63
N ALA A 129 -4.23 22.65 -42.82
CA ALA A 129 -4.08 22.75 -41.36
C ALA A 129 -3.57 21.42 -40.78
N THR A 130 -4.13 20.29 -41.23
CA THR A 130 -3.69 18.95 -40.80
C THR A 130 -2.23 18.69 -41.19
N VAL A 131 -1.82 19.06 -42.41
CA VAL A 131 -0.43 18.94 -42.85
C VAL A 131 0.50 19.79 -41.98
N ALA A 132 0.12 21.03 -41.69
CA ALA A 132 0.96 21.90 -40.87
C ALA A 132 1.11 21.38 -39.44
N ALA A 133 0.02 20.91 -38.82
CA ALA A 133 0.05 20.33 -37.49
C ALA A 133 0.99 19.11 -37.41
N VAL A 134 0.90 18.18 -38.38
CA VAL A 134 1.79 17.02 -38.42
C VAL A 134 3.25 17.42 -38.63
N VAL A 135 3.54 18.28 -39.62
CA VAL A 135 4.90 18.71 -39.96
C VAL A 135 5.60 19.44 -38.81
N PHE A 136 4.85 20.18 -37.98
CA PHE A 136 5.39 20.92 -36.84
C PHE A 136 5.18 20.21 -35.49
N SER A 137 4.65 18.99 -35.48
CA SER A 137 4.36 18.26 -34.23
C SER A 137 5.57 18.07 -33.30
N GLY A 138 6.79 18.03 -33.86
CA GLY A 138 8.03 18.00 -33.07
C GLY A 138 8.31 19.26 -32.22
N TYR A 139 7.58 20.36 -32.44
CA TYR A 139 7.68 21.59 -31.66
C TYR A 139 6.75 21.59 -30.43
N GLY A 140 5.90 20.57 -30.26
CA GLY A 140 5.05 20.43 -29.08
C GLY A 140 5.86 20.13 -27.82
N GLU A 141 5.37 20.58 -26.66
CA GLU A 141 6.05 20.41 -25.36
C GLU A 141 6.38 18.93 -25.07
N HIS A 142 5.45 18.02 -25.36
CA HIS A 142 5.64 16.58 -25.14
C HIS A 142 6.79 16.01 -26.00
N ALA A 143 6.78 16.31 -27.30
CA ALA A 143 7.81 15.85 -28.23
C ALA A 143 9.19 16.42 -27.88
N LEU A 144 9.24 17.68 -27.46
CA LEU A 144 10.47 18.33 -27.00
C LEU A 144 11.00 17.70 -25.70
N ALA A 145 10.13 17.46 -24.73
CA ALA A 145 10.52 16.84 -23.46
C ALA A 145 11.09 15.43 -23.70
N GLN A 146 10.49 14.67 -24.62
CA GLN A 146 10.95 13.33 -24.99
C GLN A 146 12.31 13.36 -25.69
N GLN A 147 12.50 14.20 -26.72
CA GLN A 147 13.79 14.32 -27.41
C GLN A 147 14.92 14.79 -26.49
N ARG A 148 14.60 15.63 -25.51
CA ARG A 148 15.57 16.13 -24.53
C ARG A 148 16.04 15.10 -23.50
N LEU A 149 15.46 13.90 -23.48
CA LEU A 149 16.00 12.78 -22.70
C LEU A 149 17.31 12.28 -23.30
N ALA A 150 17.38 12.17 -24.63
CA ALA A 150 18.57 11.75 -25.36
C ALA A 150 19.55 12.92 -25.60
N ASP A 151 19.03 14.07 -26.05
CA ASP A 151 19.82 15.29 -26.28
C ASP A 151 19.23 16.50 -25.52
N PRO A 152 19.73 16.84 -24.32
CA PRO A 152 19.27 18.01 -23.57
C PRO A 152 19.34 19.34 -24.35
N GLY A 153 20.20 19.42 -25.37
CA GLY A 153 20.36 20.57 -26.26
C GLY A 153 19.45 20.55 -27.49
N HIS A 154 18.58 19.55 -27.62
CA HIS A 154 17.80 19.30 -28.82
C HIS A 154 16.98 20.54 -29.25
N ARG A 155 17.08 20.85 -30.55
CA ARG A 155 16.28 21.88 -31.21
C ARG A 155 15.34 21.24 -32.22
N PRO A 156 14.03 21.53 -32.14
CA PRO A 156 13.04 20.93 -33.03
C PRO A 156 13.26 21.39 -34.48
N SER A 157 12.89 20.53 -35.43
CA SER A 157 12.88 20.85 -36.85
C SER A 157 11.62 20.30 -37.53
N PRO A 158 11.16 20.88 -38.66
CA PRO A 158 9.99 20.38 -39.36
C PRO A 158 10.23 18.96 -39.88
N ILE A 159 9.30 18.05 -39.60
CA ILE A 159 9.42 16.64 -39.95
C ILE A 159 8.87 16.37 -41.36
N ALA A 160 9.39 15.32 -41.99
CA ALA A 160 8.86 14.87 -43.28
C ALA A 160 7.53 14.13 -43.07
N ALA A 161 6.54 14.42 -43.92
CA ALA A 161 5.20 13.88 -43.80
C ALA A 161 4.66 13.38 -45.17
N PHE A 162 3.62 12.56 -45.13
CA PHE A 162 2.92 12.10 -46.32
C PHE A 162 1.41 11.96 -46.06
N VAL A 163 0.62 11.90 -47.13
CA VAL A 163 -0.83 11.69 -47.08
C VAL A 163 -1.20 10.32 -47.65
N GLN A 164 -2.12 9.63 -46.97
CA GLN A 164 -2.68 8.33 -47.36
C GLN A 164 -4.23 8.35 -47.27
N PRO A 165 -4.93 7.46 -48.00
CA PRO A 165 -6.34 7.20 -47.74
C PRO A 165 -6.53 6.64 -46.33
N LEU A 166 -7.57 7.08 -45.61
CA LEU A 166 -7.97 6.42 -44.37
C LEU A 166 -8.71 5.13 -44.71
N VAL A 167 -8.28 3.99 -44.14
CA VAL A 167 -9.03 2.73 -44.29
C VAL A 167 -10.28 2.82 -43.41
N ASP A 168 -11.44 2.84 -44.06
CA ASP A 168 -12.71 3.18 -43.43
C ASP A 168 -13.09 2.22 -42.28
N ALA A 169 -13.62 2.79 -41.20
CA ALA A 169 -14.15 2.10 -40.03
C ALA A 169 -15.69 1.92 -40.09
N ALA A 170 -16.36 2.58 -41.04
CA ALA A 170 -17.81 2.58 -41.13
C ALA A 170 -18.33 1.28 -41.75
N GLY A 171 -19.24 0.59 -41.03
CA GLY A 171 -20.06 -0.48 -41.61
C GLY A 171 -19.77 -1.91 -41.12
N ALA A 172 -19.11 -2.10 -39.97
CA ALA A 172 -19.02 -3.42 -39.35
C ALA A 172 -20.44 -3.94 -39.03
N ALA A 173 -20.78 -5.13 -39.53
CA ALA A 173 -22.10 -5.73 -39.31
C ALA A 173 -22.29 -6.19 -37.86
N ASP A 174 -21.19 -6.50 -37.16
CA ASP A 174 -21.15 -6.92 -35.75
C ASP A 174 -19.89 -6.31 -35.10
N PRO A 175 -19.93 -5.05 -34.61
CA PRO A 175 -18.76 -4.39 -34.03
C PRO A 175 -18.25 -5.11 -32.76
N ALA A 176 -16.97 -4.97 -32.46
CA ALA A 176 -16.37 -5.51 -31.23
C ALA A 176 -16.84 -4.77 -29.98
N ALA A 177 -17.08 -5.52 -28.90
CA ALA A 177 -17.33 -4.93 -27.59
C ALA A 177 -16.02 -4.39 -26.97
N ALA A 178 -16.12 -3.41 -26.06
CA ALA A 178 -14.95 -2.70 -25.51
C ALA A 178 -13.90 -3.61 -24.83
N GLY A 179 -14.30 -4.77 -24.31
CA GLY A 179 -13.39 -5.77 -23.69
C GLY A 179 -12.87 -6.85 -24.64
N GLU A 180 -13.28 -6.85 -25.91
CA GLU A 180 -12.83 -7.84 -26.91
C GLU A 180 -11.53 -7.40 -27.58
N THR A 181 -10.66 -8.38 -27.84
CA THR A 181 -9.39 -8.18 -28.55
C THR A 181 -9.29 -9.11 -29.76
N PRO A 182 -8.67 -8.72 -30.89
CA PRO A 182 -8.69 -9.54 -32.11
C PRO A 182 -7.88 -10.84 -31.99
N LEU A 183 -8.36 -11.92 -32.57
CA LEU A 183 -7.63 -13.17 -32.77
C LEU A 183 -7.66 -13.54 -34.25
N LEU A 184 -6.49 -13.59 -34.88
CA LEU A 184 -6.37 -14.02 -36.27
C LEU A 184 -6.34 -15.55 -36.34
N GLY A 185 -7.00 -16.11 -37.35
CA GLY A 185 -6.83 -17.51 -37.71
C GLY A 185 -5.38 -17.83 -38.10
N GLU A 186 -5.03 -19.11 -38.09
CA GLU A 186 -3.67 -19.57 -38.42
C GLU A 186 -3.26 -19.18 -39.85
N GLU A 187 -4.17 -19.28 -40.81
CA GLU A 187 -3.93 -18.90 -42.21
C GLU A 187 -3.63 -17.40 -42.36
N ASP A 188 -4.43 -16.54 -41.73
CA ASP A 188 -4.22 -15.09 -41.78
C ASP A 188 -2.93 -14.66 -41.06
N THR A 189 -2.62 -15.33 -39.94
CA THR A 189 -1.38 -15.12 -39.20
C THR A 189 -0.16 -15.50 -40.05
N ALA A 190 -0.19 -16.67 -40.69
CA ALA A 190 0.87 -17.13 -41.58
C ALA A 190 1.05 -16.19 -42.79
N ARG A 191 -0.07 -15.74 -43.38
CA ARG A 191 -0.07 -14.80 -44.50
C ARG A 191 0.57 -13.45 -44.12
N LEU A 192 0.29 -12.95 -42.92
CA LEU A 192 0.89 -11.72 -42.41
C LEU A 192 2.39 -11.91 -42.11
N ALA A 193 2.79 -13.03 -41.52
CA ALA A 193 4.20 -13.37 -41.31
C ALA A 193 4.97 -13.43 -42.65
N ASP A 194 4.40 -14.02 -43.70
CA ASP A 194 5.00 -14.04 -45.04
C ASP A 194 5.15 -12.62 -45.64
N LEU A 195 4.17 -11.74 -45.40
CA LEU A 195 4.24 -10.34 -45.84
C LEU A 195 5.35 -9.59 -45.11
N LEU A 196 5.50 -9.81 -43.81
CA LEU A 196 6.57 -9.23 -42.99
C LEU A 196 7.95 -9.71 -43.45
N ALA A 197 8.12 -11.01 -43.67
CA ALA A 197 9.38 -11.57 -44.18
C ALA A 197 9.75 -10.97 -45.55
N ARG A 198 8.76 -10.69 -46.42
CA ARG A 198 8.99 -9.95 -47.68
C ARG A 198 9.36 -8.49 -47.43
N ALA A 199 8.75 -7.81 -46.47
CA ALA A 199 9.09 -6.43 -46.11
C ALA A 199 10.55 -6.32 -45.63
N HIS A 200 10.98 -7.18 -44.70
CA HIS A 200 12.38 -7.24 -44.25
C HIS A 200 13.36 -7.34 -45.42
N ARG A 201 13.11 -8.25 -46.37
CA ARG A 201 13.97 -8.44 -47.55
C ARG A 201 13.93 -7.24 -48.50
N ALA A 202 12.76 -6.64 -48.70
CA ALA A 202 12.59 -5.53 -49.63
C ALA A 202 13.25 -4.24 -49.14
N PHE A 203 13.20 -3.97 -47.83
CA PHE A 203 13.81 -2.79 -47.21
C PHE A 203 15.25 -3.02 -46.74
N GLY A 204 15.74 -4.26 -46.75
CA GLY A 204 17.10 -4.60 -46.31
C GLY A 204 17.34 -4.40 -44.81
N MET A 205 16.27 -4.43 -44.00
CA MET A 205 16.33 -4.17 -42.56
C MET A 205 16.25 -5.49 -41.78
N PRO A 206 17.21 -5.81 -40.88
CA PRO A 206 17.16 -7.03 -40.08
C PRO A 206 16.02 -7.00 -39.05
N ARG A 207 15.72 -5.81 -38.52
CA ARG A 207 14.67 -5.54 -37.54
C ARG A 207 13.73 -4.46 -38.05
N VAL A 208 12.43 -4.72 -37.98
CA VAL A 208 11.39 -3.86 -38.57
C VAL A 208 10.31 -3.56 -37.54
N ASP A 209 9.95 -2.29 -37.44
CA ASP A 209 8.69 -1.80 -36.89
C ASP A 209 7.73 -1.56 -38.06
N SER A 210 6.55 -2.15 -38.02
CA SER A 210 5.58 -2.06 -39.12
C SER A 210 4.17 -1.86 -38.63
N GLU A 211 3.40 -1.10 -39.40
CA GLU A 211 1.99 -0.84 -39.13
C GLU A 211 1.13 -1.36 -40.27
N TRP A 212 0.08 -2.10 -39.91
CA TRP A 212 -0.84 -2.73 -40.85
C TRP A 212 -2.28 -2.47 -40.43
N VAL A 213 -3.17 -2.48 -41.40
CA VAL A 213 -4.61 -2.48 -41.17
C VAL A 213 -5.23 -3.68 -41.88
N LEU A 214 -5.99 -4.47 -41.12
CA LEU A 214 -6.76 -5.61 -41.60
C LEU A 214 -8.24 -5.22 -41.68
N GLU A 215 -8.82 -5.32 -42.87
CA GLU A 215 -10.26 -5.13 -43.08
C GLU A 215 -10.98 -6.44 -42.68
N THR A 216 -11.80 -6.43 -41.62
CA THR A 216 -12.51 -7.63 -41.11
C THR A 216 -14.03 -7.39 -40.98
N GLY A 217 -14.79 -8.48 -40.78
CA GLY A 217 -16.24 -8.39 -40.53
C GLY A 217 -16.63 -7.71 -39.21
N ALA A 218 -15.70 -7.61 -38.26
CA ALA A 218 -15.88 -6.94 -36.97
C ALA A 218 -15.41 -5.46 -36.97
N GLY A 219 -15.00 -4.95 -38.13
CA GLY A 219 -14.37 -3.64 -38.29
C GLY A 219 -12.87 -3.74 -38.61
N PRO A 220 -12.18 -2.60 -38.77
CA PRO A 220 -10.74 -2.59 -39.01
C PRO A 220 -9.99 -3.08 -37.77
N VAL A 221 -8.96 -3.90 -37.99
CA VAL A 221 -7.99 -4.29 -36.97
C VAL A 221 -6.67 -3.62 -37.29
N SER A 222 -6.20 -2.75 -36.39
CA SER A 222 -4.85 -2.21 -36.45
C SER A 222 -3.87 -3.25 -35.95
N VAL A 223 -2.73 -3.40 -36.63
CA VAL A 223 -1.65 -4.31 -36.21
C VAL A 223 -0.32 -3.57 -36.23
N THR A 224 0.40 -3.65 -35.12
CA THR A 224 1.78 -3.15 -35.00
C THR A 224 2.72 -4.33 -34.81
N GLY A 225 3.70 -4.46 -35.69
CA GLY A 225 4.66 -5.57 -35.69
C GLY A 225 6.07 -5.10 -35.38
N LEU A 226 6.67 -5.64 -34.31
CA LEU A 226 8.11 -5.54 -34.04
C LEU A 226 8.73 -6.91 -34.30
N THR A 227 9.46 -7.04 -35.40
CA THR A 227 9.97 -8.35 -35.87
C THR A 227 11.43 -8.30 -36.26
N GLU A 228 12.10 -9.44 -36.11
CA GLU A 228 13.44 -9.73 -36.61
C GLU A 228 13.36 -10.88 -37.63
N LEU A 229 14.01 -10.69 -38.79
CA LEU A 229 14.26 -11.78 -39.73
C LEU A 229 15.67 -12.31 -39.47
N THR A 230 15.76 -13.48 -38.86
CA THR A 230 17.03 -14.10 -38.50
C THR A 230 17.85 -14.48 -39.74
N PRO A 231 19.18 -14.66 -39.61
CA PRO A 231 20.03 -15.09 -40.73
C PRO A 231 19.63 -16.41 -41.38
N ASP A 232 18.98 -17.31 -40.64
CA ASP A 232 18.44 -18.58 -41.16
C ASP A 232 17.00 -18.48 -41.70
N GLY A 233 16.48 -17.26 -41.87
CA GLY A 233 15.24 -16.97 -42.56
C GLY A 233 13.97 -17.12 -41.73
N ARG A 234 14.09 -17.24 -40.40
CA ARG A 234 12.96 -17.34 -39.47
C ARG A 234 12.52 -15.94 -39.05
N LEU A 235 11.21 -15.71 -39.05
CA LEU A 235 10.62 -14.45 -38.58
C LEU A 235 10.23 -14.60 -37.11
N ILE A 236 10.88 -13.84 -36.23
CA ILE A 236 10.64 -13.86 -34.79
C ILE A 236 10.17 -12.47 -34.36
N GLY A 237 9.18 -12.41 -33.48
CA GLY A 237 8.81 -11.15 -32.85
C GLY A 237 7.33 -11.06 -32.50
N GLN A 238 6.84 -9.86 -32.25
CA GLN A 238 5.49 -9.64 -31.75
C GLN A 238 4.63 -8.87 -32.74
N LEU A 239 3.36 -9.27 -32.83
CA LEU A 239 2.28 -8.53 -33.47
C LEU A 239 1.29 -8.13 -32.39
N SER A 240 1.05 -6.84 -32.20
CA SER A 240 0.00 -6.33 -31.31
C SER A 240 -1.20 -5.91 -32.13
N LEU A 241 -2.40 -6.33 -31.72
CA LEU A 241 -3.63 -6.15 -32.49
C LEU A 241 -4.70 -5.48 -31.63
N GLY A 242 -5.39 -4.51 -32.23
CA GLY A 242 -6.52 -3.81 -31.62
C GLY A 242 -7.63 -3.53 -32.63
N PHE A 243 -8.88 -3.47 -32.17
CA PHE A 243 -10.01 -3.06 -32.99
C PHE A 243 -10.02 -1.53 -33.16
N GLY A 244 -10.32 -1.05 -34.36
CA GLY A 244 -10.33 0.38 -34.68
C GLY A 244 -9.00 0.93 -35.16
N PHE A 245 -8.96 2.24 -35.40
CA PHE A 245 -7.80 2.96 -35.91
C PHE A 245 -6.75 3.19 -34.81
N ALA A 246 -5.48 2.90 -35.12
CA ALA A 246 -4.31 3.09 -34.25
C ALA A 246 -4.37 2.39 -32.87
N SER A 247 -5.36 1.53 -32.62
CA SER A 247 -5.57 0.90 -31.32
C SER A 247 -4.46 -0.05 -30.89
N ALA A 248 -3.72 -0.64 -31.83
CA ALA A 248 -2.53 -1.43 -31.53
C ALA A 248 -1.42 -0.64 -30.80
N GLN A 249 -1.36 0.68 -30.99
CA GLN A 249 -0.38 1.58 -30.34
C GLN A 249 -1.02 2.48 -29.29
N ARG A 250 -2.30 2.83 -29.46
CA ARG A 250 -3.09 3.70 -28.59
C ARG A 250 -4.42 3.01 -28.25
N PRO A 251 -4.42 2.00 -27.37
CA PRO A 251 -5.62 1.20 -27.10
C PRO A 251 -6.75 1.99 -26.42
N GLY A 252 -6.45 3.19 -25.88
CA GLY A 252 -7.44 4.02 -25.21
C GLY A 252 -7.90 3.37 -23.90
N ASP A 253 -9.21 3.10 -23.80
CA ASP A 253 -9.80 2.37 -22.67
C ASP A 253 -9.77 0.84 -22.83
N GLY A 254 -9.52 0.32 -24.04
CA GLY A 254 -9.48 -1.11 -24.34
C GLY A 254 -8.13 -1.76 -24.02
N ASP A 255 -8.02 -3.07 -24.23
CA ASP A 255 -6.75 -3.82 -24.16
C ASP A 255 -6.38 -4.31 -25.58
N ASN A 256 -5.13 -4.75 -25.78
CA ASN A 256 -4.68 -5.32 -27.05
C ASN A 256 -4.44 -6.82 -26.91
N SER A 257 -4.64 -7.57 -28.00
CA SER A 257 -4.11 -8.92 -28.09
C SER A 257 -2.69 -8.90 -28.66
N LEU A 258 -1.95 -9.96 -28.37
CA LEU A 258 -0.59 -10.13 -28.87
C LEU A 258 -0.42 -11.51 -29.48
N ALA A 259 0.22 -11.57 -30.64
CA ALA A 259 0.72 -12.79 -31.27
C ALA A 259 2.25 -12.76 -31.32
N TRP A 260 2.90 -13.69 -30.62
CA TRP A 260 4.34 -13.91 -30.67
C TRP A 260 4.68 -14.95 -31.74
N LEU A 261 5.37 -14.50 -32.77
CA LEU A 261 5.92 -15.33 -33.84
C LEU A 261 7.22 -15.98 -33.35
N THR A 262 7.24 -17.31 -33.32
CA THR A 262 8.39 -18.12 -32.87
C THR A 262 9.32 -18.53 -34.03
N GLY A 263 9.02 -18.11 -35.26
CA GLY A 263 9.75 -18.53 -36.45
C GLY A 263 9.55 -20.00 -36.86
N VAL A 264 8.72 -20.76 -36.12
CA VAL A 264 8.31 -22.12 -36.45
C VAL A 264 6.80 -22.11 -36.75
N PRO A 265 6.35 -22.64 -37.91
CA PRO A 265 4.92 -22.72 -38.23
C PRO A 265 4.14 -23.55 -37.20
N GLY A 266 2.92 -23.11 -36.87
CA GLY A 266 2.04 -23.78 -35.91
C GLY A 266 2.38 -23.55 -34.43
N THR A 267 3.38 -22.72 -34.11
CA THR A 267 3.77 -22.38 -32.73
C THR A 267 3.66 -20.89 -32.41
N THR A 268 2.69 -20.20 -33.03
CA THR A 268 2.37 -18.81 -32.66
C THR A 268 1.75 -18.81 -31.27
N LEU A 269 2.26 -17.94 -30.39
CA LEU A 269 1.76 -17.82 -29.02
C LEU A 269 0.87 -16.59 -28.91
N TRP A 270 -0.32 -16.75 -28.37
CA TRP A 270 -1.29 -15.67 -28.23
C TRP A 270 -1.46 -15.23 -26.78
N ARG A 271 -1.72 -13.94 -26.57
CA ARG A 271 -2.12 -13.34 -25.30
C ARG A 271 -3.35 -12.45 -25.52
N GLY A 272 -4.30 -12.51 -24.61
CA GLY A 272 -5.49 -11.65 -24.54
C GLY A 272 -6.47 -12.19 -23.49
N ALA A 273 -7.36 -11.34 -22.98
CA ALA A 273 -8.37 -11.74 -22.01
C ALA A 273 -9.61 -12.33 -22.72
N LEU A 274 -10.31 -11.55 -23.54
CA LEU A 274 -11.38 -12.04 -24.39
C LEU A 274 -10.97 -11.89 -25.86
N LEU A 275 -10.50 -12.99 -26.44
CA LEU A 275 -10.00 -13.07 -27.81
C LEU A 275 -11.17 -13.35 -28.78
N ARG A 276 -11.48 -12.41 -29.67
CA ARG A 276 -12.50 -12.57 -30.69
C ARG A 276 -11.88 -13.01 -32.00
N GLU A 277 -12.27 -14.19 -32.47
CA GLU A 277 -11.82 -14.71 -33.76
C GLU A 277 -12.35 -13.84 -34.91
N VAL A 278 -11.44 -13.42 -35.79
CA VAL A 278 -11.74 -12.63 -36.98
C VAL A 278 -10.96 -13.14 -38.19
N SER A 279 -11.53 -12.92 -39.38
CA SER A 279 -10.89 -13.24 -40.66
C SER A 279 -10.59 -11.96 -41.44
N ALA A 280 -9.39 -11.87 -42.00
CA ALA A 280 -8.96 -10.73 -42.78
C ALA A 280 -9.45 -10.84 -44.23
N VAL A 281 -10.29 -9.90 -44.65
CA VAL A 281 -10.71 -9.77 -46.05
C VAL A 281 -9.58 -9.15 -46.88
N ARG A 282 -8.92 -8.12 -46.33
CA ARG A 282 -7.77 -7.45 -46.95
C ARG A 282 -6.74 -7.04 -45.90
N THR A 283 -5.47 -7.12 -46.30
CA THR A 283 -4.31 -6.70 -45.50
C THR A 283 -3.60 -5.53 -46.20
N ARG A 284 -3.55 -4.39 -45.52
CA ARG A 284 -2.93 -3.14 -45.99
C ARG A 284 -1.68 -2.86 -45.17
N LEU A 285 -0.56 -2.64 -45.86
CA LEU A 285 0.65 -2.10 -45.23
C LEU A 285 0.52 -0.58 -45.18
N VAL A 286 0.70 0.00 -43.99
CA VAL A 286 0.58 1.44 -43.74
C VAL A 286 1.95 2.08 -43.66
N GLN A 287 2.84 1.55 -42.84
CA GLN A 287 4.17 2.11 -42.57
C GLN A 287 5.18 1.02 -42.20
N VAL A 288 6.46 1.25 -42.51
CA VAL A 288 7.61 0.41 -42.16
C VAL A 288 8.75 1.32 -41.71
N ARG A 289 9.38 0.97 -40.60
CA ARG A 289 10.52 1.68 -39.98
C ARG A 289 11.56 0.66 -39.48
N PRO A 290 12.84 1.05 -39.32
CA PRO A 290 13.80 0.26 -38.56
C PRO A 290 13.37 0.10 -37.09
N ALA A 291 13.59 -1.06 -36.49
CA ALA A 291 13.34 -1.30 -35.06
C ALA A 291 14.64 -1.61 -34.30
N ALA A 292 15.52 -0.61 -34.18
CA ALA A 292 16.86 -0.79 -33.59
C ALA A 292 16.83 -1.33 -32.15
N ALA A 293 15.93 -0.79 -31.31
CA ALA A 293 15.80 -1.15 -29.89
C ALA A 293 15.04 -2.47 -29.61
N PHE A 294 14.55 -3.17 -30.63
CA PHE A 294 13.86 -4.45 -30.45
C PHE A 294 14.87 -5.60 -30.40
N ASP A 295 14.90 -6.35 -29.29
CA ASP A 295 15.68 -7.57 -29.16
C ASP A 295 14.77 -8.74 -28.76
N PRO A 296 14.63 -9.81 -29.58
CA PRO A 296 13.84 -10.99 -29.23
C PRO A 296 14.50 -11.87 -28.16
N GLU A 297 15.81 -11.74 -27.91
CA GLU A 297 16.57 -12.53 -26.95
C GLU A 297 17.49 -11.67 -26.06
N PRO A 298 16.91 -10.75 -25.26
CA PRO A 298 17.68 -9.80 -24.46
C PRO A 298 18.49 -10.48 -23.36
N GLU A 299 19.62 -9.85 -23.02
CA GLU A 299 20.35 -10.13 -21.80
C GLU A 299 19.72 -9.35 -20.64
N LEU A 300 19.32 -10.06 -19.59
CA LEU A 300 18.70 -9.48 -18.40
C LEU A 300 19.54 -9.79 -17.15
N GLY A 301 19.66 -8.81 -16.25
CA GLY A 301 20.03 -9.09 -14.88
C GLY A 301 18.94 -9.92 -14.19
N THR A 302 19.33 -10.91 -13.38
CA THR A 302 18.42 -11.73 -12.58
C THR A 302 18.99 -11.96 -11.19
N LEU A 303 18.17 -12.05 -10.14
CA LEU A 303 18.69 -12.31 -8.80
C LEU A 303 19.29 -13.73 -8.70
N THR A 304 20.43 -13.84 -8.00
CA THR A 304 20.94 -15.15 -7.56
C THR A 304 19.93 -15.83 -6.63
N ASP A 305 19.95 -17.16 -6.53
CA ASP A 305 19.00 -17.88 -5.65
C ASP A 305 19.18 -17.50 -4.17
N ALA A 306 20.41 -17.28 -3.71
CA ALA A 306 20.68 -16.83 -2.34
C ALA A 306 20.13 -15.42 -2.06
N CYS A 307 20.33 -14.48 -3.00
CA CYS A 307 19.80 -13.13 -2.88
C CYS A 307 18.26 -13.14 -2.88
N ARG A 308 17.65 -13.97 -3.73
CA ARG A 308 16.20 -14.14 -3.80
C ARG A 308 15.58 -14.61 -2.48
N ASP A 309 16.20 -15.58 -1.81
CA ASP A 309 15.70 -16.06 -0.52
C ASP A 309 15.81 -14.98 0.57
N ALA A 310 16.90 -14.21 0.58
CA ALA A 310 17.06 -13.06 1.47
C ALA A 310 15.98 -11.98 1.23
N TRP A 311 15.71 -11.66 -0.03
CA TRP A 311 14.68 -10.68 -0.41
C TRP A 311 13.25 -11.13 -0.07
N ARG A 312 12.94 -12.43 -0.20
CA ARG A 312 11.64 -12.97 0.26
C ARG A 312 11.50 -12.99 1.79
N ALA A 313 12.62 -13.12 2.50
CA ALA A 313 12.61 -13.07 3.97
C ALA A 313 12.45 -11.64 4.51
N ALA A 314 12.92 -10.63 3.76
CA ALA A 314 12.98 -9.22 4.17
C ALA A 314 11.85 -8.35 3.60
N CYS A 315 11.25 -8.72 2.47
CA CYS A 315 10.28 -7.88 1.75
C CYS A 315 9.00 -8.66 1.41
N ALA A 316 7.89 -7.94 1.28
CA ALA A 316 6.68 -8.50 0.68
C ALA A 316 6.95 -8.79 -0.80
N ALA A 317 6.70 -10.02 -1.23
CA ALA A 317 6.82 -10.42 -2.63
C ALA A 317 5.44 -10.63 -3.22
N ALA A 318 5.17 -9.99 -4.37
CA ALA A 318 3.96 -10.20 -5.14
C ALA A 318 4.30 -10.74 -6.53
N PRO A 319 3.55 -11.71 -7.08
CA PRO A 319 3.67 -12.05 -8.49
C PRO A 319 3.27 -10.84 -9.34
N VAL A 320 4.03 -10.55 -10.41
CA VAL A 320 3.75 -9.42 -11.30
C VAL A 320 3.74 -9.85 -12.76
N ASP A 321 2.98 -9.12 -13.58
CA ASP A 321 3.05 -9.24 -15.04
C ASP A 321 4.01 -8.15 -15.57
N ILE A 322 5.16 -8.56 -16.09
CA ILE A 322 6.20 -7.62 -16.51
C ILE A 322 5.97 -7.25 -17.99
N LEU A 323 5.59 -6.00 -18.23
CA LEU A 323 5.40 -5.45 -19.58
C LEU A 323 6.73 -5.04 -20.22
N VAL A 324 7.59 -4.40 -19.44
CA VAL A 324 8.96 -4.03 -19.84
C VAL A 324 9.92 -4.53 -18.75
N PRO A 325 10.79 -5.51 -19.04
CA PRO A 325 11.71 -6.04 -18.05
C PRO A 325 12.81 -5.03 -17.70
N PRO A 326 13.29 -5.00 -16.44
CA PRO A 326 14.45 -4.19 -16.08
C PRO A 326 15.70 -4.71 -16.80
N PRO A 327 16.51 -3.83 -17.43
CA PRO A 327 17.80 -4.24 -17.99
C PRO A 327 18.78 -4.63 -16.86
N ARG A 328 18.71 -3.95 -15.72
CA ARG A 328 19.46 -4.25 -14.50
C ARG A 328 18.50 -4.35 -13.32
N VAL A 329 18.58 -5.46 -12.59
CA VAL A 329 17.78 -5.64 -11.37
C VAL A 329 18.40 -4.82 -10.26
N ARG A 330 17.67 -3.81 -9.80
CA ARG A 330 18.06 -2.93 -8.69
C ARG A 330 16.80 -2.53 -7.92
N ALA A 331 16.95 -2.29 -6.62
CA ALA A 331 15.91 -1.63 -5.85
C ALA A 331 15.85 -0.16 -6.23
N SER A 332 14.68 0.37 -6.52
CA SER A 332 14.50 1.77 -6.90
C SER A 332 13.11 2.27 -6.55
N SER A 333 12.96 3.59 -6.51
CA SER A 333 11.64 4.22 -6.40
C SER A 333 10.80 3.88 -7.62
N PHE A 334 9.49 4.01 -7.46
CA PHE A 334 8.54 3.64 -8.50
C PHE A 334 7.48 4.71 -8.74
N LEU A 335 6.95 4.73 -9.96
CA LEU A 335 5.86 5.60 -10.36
C LEU A 335 4.59 4.76 -10.61
N THR A 336 3.45 5.18 -10.09
CA THR A 336 2.17 4.50 -10.31
C THR A 336 1.27 5.30 -11.26
N SER A 337 0.49 4.58 -12.08
CA SER A 337 -0.52 5.17 -12.96
C SER A 337 -1.61 4.16 -13.32
N VAL A 338 -2.77 4.61 -13.80
CA VAL A 338 -3.79 3.68 -14.34
C VAL A 338 -3.39 3.24 -15.74
N ARG A 339 -2.98 4.18 -16.61
CA ARG A 339 -2.56 3.92 -17.98
C ARG A 339 -1.06 4.16 -18.16
N LEU A 340 -0.44 3.38 -19.04
CA LEU A 340 0.97 3.48 -19.38
C LEU A 340 1.35 4.81 -20.05
N GLU A 341 0.51 5.32 -20.93
CA GLU A 341 0.69 6.64 -21.56
C GLU A 341 0.71 7.78 -20.53
N ASP A 342 -0.16 7.71 -19.53
CA ASP A 342 -0.21 8.70 -18.44
C ASP A 342 1.06 8.62 -17.57
N ALA A 343 1.58 7.41 -17.35
CA ALA A 343 2.84 7.20 -16.65
C ALA A 343 4.01 7.85 -17.39
N TRP A 344 4.07 7.68 -18.72
CA TRP A 344 5.09 8.31 -19.56
C TRP A 344 5.01 9.84 -19.50
N SER A 345 3.81 10.40 -19.67
CA SER A 345 3.58 11.84 -19.56
C SER A 345 3.93 12.41 -18.18
N ARG A 346 3.81 11.62 -17.11
CA ARG A 346 4.28 12.01 -15.77
C ARG A 346 5.81 11.94 -15.68
N TYR A 347 6.42 10.86 -16.19
CA TYR A 347 7.87 10.67 -16.20
C TYR A 347 8.62 11.80 -16.93
N LEU A 348 8.09 12.26 -18.07
CA LEU A 348 8.67 13.38 -18.82
C LEU A 348 8.68 14.72 -18.05
N ARG A 349 7.72 14.93 -17.14
CA ARG A 349 7.61 16.13 -16.32
C ARG A 349 8.49 16.12 -15.07
N LEU A 350 9.11 14.99 -14.75
CA LEU A 350 10.07 14.88 -13.65
C LEU A 350 11.37 15.62 -13.99
N ASP A 351 12.04 16.16 -12.97
CA ASP A 351 13.39 16.67 -13.15
C ASP A 351 14.41 15.52 -13.34
N PRO A 352 15.63 15.79 -13.86
CA PRO A 352 16.63 14.75 -14.10
C PRO A 352 16.96 13.91 -12.85
N GLY A 353 17.05 14.53 -11.67
CA GLY A 353 17.40 13.84 -10.42
C GLY A 353 16.30 12.91 -9.93
N GLN A 354 15.03 13.28 -10.13
CA GLN A 354 13.88 12.40 -9.89
C GLN A 354 13.88 11.19 -10.83
N ARG A 355 14.13 11.41 -12.14
CA ARG A 355 14.15 10.32 -13.13
C ARG A 355 15.20 9.27 -12.82
N GLU A 356 16.41 9.66 -12.39
CA GLU A 356 17.48 8.73 -12.03
C GLU A 356 17.10 7.75 -10.91
N ARG A 357 16.21 8.17 -9.98
CA ARG A 357 15.72 7.36 -8.87
C ARG A 357 14.58 6.41 -9.25
N ILE A 358 13.83 6.73 -10.29
CA ILE A 358 12.72 5.90 -10.77
C ILE A 358 13.28 4.78 -11.65
N GLY A 359 13.22 3.54 -11.14
CA GLY A 359 13.57 2.35 -11.93
C GLY A 359 12.37 1.46 -12.27
N HIS A 360 11.20 1.73 -11.70
CA HIS A 360 9.98 0.96 -11.94
C HIS A 360 8.76 1.86 -12.17
N VAL A 361 7.87 1.40 -13.03
CA VAL A 361 6.57 2.01 -13.32
C VAL A 361 5.52 0.91 -13.16
N LEU A 362 4.48 1.16 -12.37
CA LEU A 362 3.38 0.24 -12.14
C LEU A 362 2.10 0.79 -12.76
N VAL A 363 1.49 0.00 -13.64
CA VAL A 363 0.25 0.38 -14.34
C VAL A 363 -0.83 -0.68 -14.31
N GLU A 364 -2.09 -0.24 -14.19
CA GLU A 364 -3.24 -1.16 -14.32
C GLU A 364 -3.41 -1.63 -15.77
N ARG A 365 -3.24 -0.70 -16.73
CA ARG A 365 -3.48 -0.91 -18.16
C ARG A 365 -2.28 -0.44 -18.96
N GLY A 366 -1.93 -1.23 -19.97
CA GLY A 366 -0.75 -0.99 -20.79
C GLY A 366 -0.25 -2.26 -21.48
N GLY A 367 0.17 -2.17 -22.73
CA GLY A 367 0.74 -3.25 -23.51
C GLY A 367 2.25 -3.09 -23.75
N PRO A 368 3.01 -4.19 -23.92
CA PRO A 368 4.46 -4.16 -24.15
C PRO A 368 4.88 -3.58 -25.53
N ALA A 369 3.90 -3.31 -26.39
CA ALA A 369 4.08 -2.73 -27.72
C ALA A 369 3.52 -1.31 -27.86
N GLU A 370 2.96 -0.74 -26.78
CA GLU A 370 2.58 0.67 -26.76
C GLU A 370 3.82 1.55 -26.91
N HIS A 371 3.62 2.77 -27.43
CA HIS A 371 4.72 3.74 -27.58
C HIS A 371 5.40 4.02 -26.24
N ALA A 372 4.63 4.29 -25.19
CA ALA A 372 5.16 4.48 -23.84
C ALA A 372 6.00 3.28 -23.33
N ALA A 373 5.66 2.04 -23.71
CA ALA A 373 6.44 0.86 -23.33
C ALA A 373 7.79 0.79 -24.07
N VAL A 374 7.82 1.21 -25.34
CA VAL A 374 9.07 1.34 -26.11
C VAL A 374 9.95 2.41 -25.48
N MET A 375 9.37 3.55 -25.09
CA MET A 375 10.11 4.64 -24.47
C MET A 375 10.71 4.24 -23.11
N PHE A 376 9.94 3.61 -22.22
CA PHE A 376 10.47 3.13 -20.94
C PHE A 376 11.58 2.07 -21.12
N ARG A 377 11.52 1.26 -22.18
CA ARG A 377 12.58 0.29 -22.49
C ARG A 377 13.90 0.99 -22.84
N GLN A 378 13.85 2.09 -23.59
CA GLN A 378 15.02 2.89 -23.95
C GLN A 378 15.64 3.57 -22.72
N GLU A 379 14.79 4.11 -21.85
CA GLU A 379 15.20 4.70 -20.57
C GLU A 379 15.68 3.66 -19.53
N GLY A 380 15.53 2.36 -19.83
CA GLY A 380 15.92 1.28 -18.92
C GLY A 380 15.05 1.20 -17.65
N VAL A 381 13.82 1.69 -17.72
CA VAL A 381 12.83 1.69 -16.63
C VAL A 381 11.91 0.48 -16.80
N ALA A 382 11.78 -0.33 -15.75
CA ALA A 382 10.88 -1.49 -15.78
C ALA A 382 9.43 -1.04 -15.74
N VAL A 383 8.56 -1.70 -16.50
CA VAL A 383 7.12 -1.49 -16.46
C VAL A 383 6.44 -2.77 -16.03
N LEU A 384 5.73 -2.70 -14.91
CA LEU A 384 5.00 -3.79 -14.30
C LEU A 384 3.51 -3.50 -14.44
N ARG A 385 2.75 -4.50 -14.90
CA ARG A 385 1.31 -4.50 -14.79
C ARG A 385 0.95 -4.94 -13.38
N GLY A 386 0.32 -4.03 -12.66
CA GLY A 386 -0.03 -4.16 -11.25
C GLY A 386 -0.86 -2.97 -10.86
N ARG A 387 -1.82 -3.16 -9.96
CA ARG A 387 -2.66 -2.05 -9.55
C ARG A 387 -1.89 -1.22 -8.52
N PRO A 388 -1.94 0.12 -8.57
CA PRO A 388 -1.31 0.97 -7.56
C PRO A 388 -1.70 0.56 -6.12
N GLU A 389 -2.94 0.10 -5.93
CA GLU A 389 -3.46 -0.39 -4.65
C GLU A 389 -2.92 -1.76 -4.19
N ASP A 390 -2.33 -2.56 -5.09
CA ASP A 390 -1.69 -3.83 -4.73
C ASP A 390 -0.28 -3.62 -4.16
N VAL A 391 0.24 -2.38 -4.25
CA VAL A 391 1.53 -2.00 -3.67
C VAL A 391 1.38 -1.84 -2.16
N PRO A 392 2.21 -2.51 -1.34
CA PRO A 392 2.20 -2.32 0.10
C PRO A 392 2.36 -0.84 0.44
N GLU A 393 1.49 -0.35 1.31
CA GLU A 393 1.37 1.08 1.60
C GLU A 393 2.64 1.73 2.13
N THR A 394 3.49 0.98 2.82
CA THR A 394 4.74 1.49 3.38
C THR A 394 5.91 1.39 2.40
N ALA A 395 5.72 0.80 1.23
CA ALA A 395 6.79 0.53 0.28
C ALA A 395 7.42 1.82 -0.26
N SER A 396 8.73 1.96 -0.09
CA SER A 396 9.53 3.08 -0.62
C SER A 396 10.41 2.70 -1.80
N TYR A 397 10.56 1.41 -2.07
CA TYR A 397 11.21 0.91 -3.26
C TYR A 397 10.55 -0.37 -3.76
N ALA A 398 10.75 -0.63 -5.05
CA ALA A 398 10.39 -1.86 -5.73
C ALA A 398 11.65 -2.50 -6.32
N LEU A 399 11.65 -3.83 -6.40
CA LEU A 399 12.62 -4.61 -7.15
C LEU A 399 11.86 -5.68 -7.93
N ALA A 400 11.84 -5.56 -9.26
CA ALA A 400 11.28 -6.57 -10.14
C ALA A 400 12.32 -7.63 -10.48
N ASP A 401 12.00 -8.89 -10.19
CA ASP A 401 12.76 -10.03 -10.66
C ASP A 401 12.12 -10.62 -11.94
N PRO A 402 12.75 -10.42 -13.12
CA PRO A 402 12.20 -10.93 -14.37
C PRO A 402 12.24 -12.45 -14.53
N TRP A 403 13.02 -13.16 -13.69
CA TRP A 403 13.21 -14.60 -13.74
C TRP A 403 12.12 -15.39 -12.97
N ARG A 404 11.72 -14.90 -11.80
CA ARG A 404 10.58 -15.43 -11.02
C ARG A 404 9.27 -14.71 -11.30
N ARG A 405 9.32 -13.51 -11.90
CA ARG A 405 8.15 -12.65 -12.14
C ARG A 405 7.48 -12.26 -10.83
N GLU A 406 8.34 -11.90 -9.90
CA GLU A 406 7.96 -11.40 -8.60
C GLU A 406 8.49 -9.98 -8.50
N CYS A 407 7.72 -9.11 -7.88
CA CYS A 407 8.21 -7.82 -7.43
C CYS A 407 8.28 -7.83 -5.91
N HIS A 408 9.41 -7.40 -5.39
CA HIS A 408 9.63 -7.21 -3.98
C HIS A 408 9.40 -5.74 -3.64
N PHE A 409 8.56 -5.49 -2.65
CA PHE A 409 8.28 -4.17 -2.12
C PHE A 409 8.83 -4.09 -0.70
N GLY A 410 9.63 -3.07 -0.44
CA GLY A 410 10.25 -2.86 0.86
C GLY A 410 10.31 -1.40 1.25
N THR A 411 10.69 -1.18 2.51
CA THR A 411 10.67 0.12 3.17
C THR A 411 12.08 0.52 3.59
N GLY A 412 12.42 1.82 3.50
CA GLY A 412 13.71 2.33 3.95
C GLY A 412 14.87 1.95 3.02
N ARG A 413 15.99 1.48 3.59
CA ARG A 413 17.20 1.14 2.83
C ARG A 413 17.07 -0.26 2.23
N PRO A 414 17.23 -0.43 0.90
CA PRO A 414 17.08 -1.74 0.26
C PRO A 414 18.22 -2.70 0.65
N PRO A 415 17.95 -4.01 0.77
CA PRO A 415 18.98 -5.03 0.89
C PRO A 415 19.98 -4.97 -0.26
N ALA A 416 21.19 -5.52 -0.05
CA ALA A 416 22.15 -5.66 -1.13
C ALA A 416 21.59 -6.57 -2.24
N VAL A 417 21.86 -6.21 -3.49
CA VAL A 417 21.39 -6.92 -4.67
C VAL A 417 22.57 -7.58 -5.35
N GLU A 418 22.53 -8.91 -5.45
CA GLU A 418 23.45 -9.69 -6.25
C GLU A 418 22.73 -10.25 -7.47
N THR A 419 23.22 -9.90 -8.65
CA THR A 419 22.62 -10.29 -9.92
C THR A 419 23.57 -11.13 -10.76
N GLU A 420 23.01 -12.01 -11.58
CA GLU A 420 23.70 -12.66 -12.68
C GLU A 420 23.01 -12.33 -14.01
N THR A 421 23.81 -12.22 -15.09
CA THR A 421 23.30 -11.97 -16.44
C THR A 421 22.80 -13.26 -17.06
N ARG A 422 21.56 -13.26 -17.54
CA ARG A 422 20.97 -14.39 -18.26
C ARG A 422 20.37 -13.91 -19.58
N ARG A 423 20.62 -14.65 -20.66
CA ARG A 423 19.93 -14.44 -21.94
C ARG A 423 18.61 -15.19 -21.93
N THR A 424 17.51 -14.53 -22.29
CA THR A 424 16.16 -15.13 -22.27
C THR A 424 15.33 -14.66 -23.44
N ALA A 425 14.28 -15.41 -23.78
CA ALA A 425 13.30 -14.99 -24.78
C ALA A 425 12.45 -13.82 -24.26
N ALA A 426 12.25 -12.80 -25.09
CA ALA A 426 11.37 -11.66 -24.79
C ALA A 426 9.86 -11.98 -24.87
N VAL A 427 9.48 -13.27 -24.83
CA VAL A 427 8.08 -13.72 -24.90
C VAL A 427 7.28 -13.12 -23.74
N PRO A 428 6.25 -12.29 -24.02
CA PRO A 428 5.42 -11.71 -22.99
C PRO A 428 4.73 -12.76 -22.11
N GLN A 429 4.41 -12.37 -20.88
CA GLN A 429 3.67 -13.21 -19.96
C GLN A 429 2.21 -13.40 -20.40
N GLY A 430 1.63 -14.57 -20.08
CA GLY A 430 0.28 -14.94 -20.50
C GLY A 430 0.19 -15.51 -21.93
N CYS A 431 1.28 -15.46 -22.71
CA CYS A 431 1.36 -16.09 -24.02
C CYS A 431 1.15 -17.61 -23.94
N ARG A 432 0.21 -18.12 -24.75
CA ARG A 432 -0.22 -19.52 -24.78
C ARG A 432 -0.38 -20.02 -26.22
N LEU A 433 -0.24 -21.33 -26.41
CA LEU A 433 -0.63 -22.00 -27.64
C LEU A 433 -2.17 -22.08 -27.70
N LEU A 434 -2.72 -21.73 -28.86
CA LEU A 434 -4.14 -21.90 -29.17
C LEU A 434 -4.30 -22.98 -30.24
N PHE A 435 -5.39 -23.74 -30.18
CA PHE A 435 -5.68 -24.81 -31.14
C PHE A 435 -7.18 -24.92 -31.37
N ALA A 436 -7.56 -25.35 -32.57
CA ALA A 436 -8.96 -25.38 -33.00
C ALA A 436 -9.79 -26.43 -32.25
N SER A 437 -9.25 -27.64 -32.03
CA SER A 437 -9.96 -28.73 -31.37
C SER A 437 -9.07 -29.66 -30.54
N ALA A 438 -9.72 -30.37 -29.61
CA ALA A 438 -9.11 -31.42 -28.77
C ALA A 438 -9.81 -32.78 -28.98
N ASP A 439 -10.47 -32.97 -30.12
CA ASP A 439 -11.34 -34.13 -30.38
C ASP A 439 -10.59 -35.46 -30.29
N ARG A 440 -9.35 -35.50 -30.79
CA ARG A 440 -8.51 -36.69 -30.72
C ARG A 440 -8.24 -37.15 -29.29
N ALA A 441 -8.03 -36.20 -28.37
CA ALA A 441 -7.84 -36.52 -26.95
C ALA A 441 -9.16 -36.98 -26.31
N ALA A 442 -10.28 -36.35 -26.66
CA ALA A 442 -11.60 -36.78 -26.22
C ALA A 442 -11.97 -38.20 -26.73
N ASP A 443 -11.65 -38.52 -27.98
CA ASP A 443 -11.85 -39.84 -28.58
C ASP A 443 -11.00 -40.91 -27.89
N ALA A 444 -9.73 -40.61 -27.61
CA ALA A 444 -8.86 -41.49 -26.84
C ALA A 444 -9.48 -41.82 -25.48
N VAL A 445 -9.93 -40.82 -24.72
CA VAL A 445 -10.59 -41.02 -23.43
C VAL A 445 -11.89 -41.84 -23.55
N ARG A 446 -12.74 -41.56 -24.57
CA ARG A 446 -13.97 -42.32 -24.81
C ARG A 446 -13.70 -43.80 -25.08
N SER A 447 -12.60 -44.10 -25.77
CA SER A 447 -12.16 -45.47 -26.10
C SER A 447 -11.41 -46.18 -24.96
N GLY A 448 -11.27 -45.55 -23.78
CA GLY A 448 -10.51 -46.11 -22.65
C GLY A 448 -8.99 -45.94 -22.77
N GLY A 449 -8.55 -45.06 -23.67
CA GLY A 449 -7.16 -44.66 -23.86
C GLY A 449 -6.65 -43.62 -22.84
N PRO A 450 -5.51 -42.98 -23.10
CA PRO A 450 -4.86 -42.06 -22.16
C PRO A 450 -5.70 -40.80 -21.90
N LEU A 451 -5.53 -40.25 -20.69
CA LEU A 451 -6.16 -38.99 -20.28
C LEU A 451 -5.56 -37.80 -21.06
N PRO A 452 -6.29 -36.67 -21.18
CA PRO A 452 -5.75 -35.47 -21.80
C PRO A 452 -4.55 -34.99 -20.98
N ALA A 453 -3.37 -34.96 -21.59
CA ALA A 453 -2.11 -34.58 -20.97
C ALA A 453 -1.34 -33.61 -21.90
N PRO A 454 -0.37 -32.83 -21.39
CA PRO A 454 0.37 -31.86 -22.19
C PRO A 454 1.02 -32.43 -23.44
N GLU A 455 1.46 -33.68 -23.42
CA GLU A 455 2.11 -34.37 -24.54
C GLU A 455 1.16 -34.60 -25.73
N ALA A 456 -0.14 -34.67 -25.47
CA ALA A 456 -1.18 -34.82 -26.48
C ALA A 456 -1.66 -33.46 -27.05
N MET A 457 -1.19 -32.34 -26.51
CA MET A 457 -1.59 -31.00 -26.94
C MET A 457 -0.97 -30.66 -28.31
N PRO A 458 -1.78 -30.21 -29.30
CA PRO A 458 -1.26 -29.77 -30.58
C PRO A 458 -0.20 -28.66 -30.43
N GLY A 459 0.92 -28.80 -31.14
CA GLY A 459 2.01 -27.82 -31.12
C GLY A 459 2.99 -27.95 -29.94
N ALA A 460 2.67 -28.70 -28.88
CA ALA A 460 3.55 -28.84 -27.71
C ALA A 460 4.94 -29.39 -28.08
N ALA A 461 5.00 -30.49 -28.83
CA ALA A 461 6.26 -31.08 -29.31
C ALA A 461 7.02 -30.21 -30.32
N LEU A 462 6.35 -29.21 -30.93
CA LEU A 462 7.01 -28.27 -31.84
C LEU A 462 7.73 -27.15 -31.05
N LEU A 463 7.31 -26.83 -29.83
CA LEU A 463 8.01 -25.86 -28.96
C LEU A 463 9.44 -26.30 -28.64
N ASP A 464 9.70 -27.61 -28.58
CA ASP A 464 11.06 -28.14 -28.38
C ASP A 464 12.01 -27.79 -29.55
N ARG A 465 11.44 -27.53 -30.73
CA ARG A 465 12.18 -27.14 -31.94
C ARG A 465 12.40 -25.63 -32.04
N VAL A 466 11.88 -24.82 -31.12
CA VAL A 466 12.09 -23.37 -31.11
C VAL A 466 13.40 -23.07 -30.35
N PRO A 467 14.49 -22.70 -31.05
CA PRO A 467 15.82 -22.68 -30.46
C PRO A 467 16.05 -21.53 -29.46
N HIS A 468 15.27 -20.45 -29.55
CA HIS A 468 15.39 -19.28 -28.68
C HIS A 468 14.48 -19.33 -27.45
N LEU A 469 13.74 -20.43 -27.22
CA LEU A 469 12.90 -20.59 -26.05
C LEU A 469 13.61 -21.48 -25.01
N PRO A 470 14.11 -20.92 -23.89
CA PRO A 470 14.62 -21.72 -22.78
C PRO A 470 13.57 -22.69 -22.23
N SER A 471 14.01 -23.85 -21.71
CA SER A 471 13.14 -24.90 -21.14
C SER A 471 12.09 -24.33 -20.18
N ARG A 472 12.51 -23.47 -19.25
CA ARG A 472 11.63 -22.85 -18.26
C ARG A 472 10.50 -22.02 -18.88
N VAL A 473 10.74 -21.29 -19.98
CA VAL A 473 9.66 -20.52 -20.63
C VAL A 473 8.74 -21.44 -21.43
N ARG A 474 9.28 -22.54 -21.99
CA ARG A 474 8.48 -23.59 -22.64
C ARG A 474 7.54 -24.28 -21.65
N ASP A 475 8.05 -24.75 -20.51
CA ASP A 475 7.25 -25.40 -19.46
C ASP A 475 6.09 -24.51 -19.00
N ARG A 476 6.37 -23.22 -18.86
CA ARG A 476 5.34 -22.21 -18.56
C ARG A 476 4.29 -22.12 -19.66
N ILE A 477 4.70 -21.91 -20.92
CA ILE A 477 3.77 -21.81 -22.05
C ILE A 477 2.89 -23.06 -22.11
N VAL A 478 3.49 -24.25 -21.96
CA VAL A 478 2.77 -25.53 -21.96
C VAL A 478 1.73 -25.57 -20.85
N ARG A 479 2.10 -25.20 -19.62
CA ARG A 479 1.17 -25.15 -18.48
C ARG A 479 0.02 -24.16 -18.72
N ASP A 480 0.33 -22.94 -19.17
CA ASP A 480 -0.66 -21.88 -19.38
C ASP A 480 -1.59 -22.18 -20.58
N SER A 481 -1.15 -23.04 -21.51
CA SER A 481 -1.95 -23.56 -22.63
C SER A 481 -2.80 -24.79 -22.24
N TYR A 482 -2.34 -25.54 -21.23
CA TYR A 482 -2.98 -26.78 -20.79
C TYR A 482 -4.14 -26.53 -19.83
N LEU A 483 -3.95 -25.68 -18.82
CA LEU A 483 -4.91 -25.45 -17.74
C LEU A 483 -5.82 -24.23 -18.00
N PRO A 484 -7.12 -24.31 -17.65
CA PRO A 484 -8.04 -23.19 -17.83
C PRO A 484 -7.68 -22.03 -16.90
N ASP A 485 -7.67 -20.83 -17.48
CA ASP A 485 -7.43 -19.56 -16.82
C ASP A 485 -8.77 -18.82 -16.64
N PRO A 486 -9.11 -18.31 -15.44
CA PRO A 486 -10.38 -17.62 -15.22
C PRO A 486 -10.60 -16.39 -16.09
N GLU A 487 -9.54 -15.74 -16.57
CA GLU A 487 -9.59 -14.45 -17.23
C GLU A 487 -9.43 -14.56 -18.76
N VAL A 488 -9.19 -15.77 -19.29
CA VAL A 488 -8.87 -15.97 -20.70
C VAL A 488 -9.90 -16.83 -21.41
N TYR A 489 -10.56 -16.24 -22.41
CA TYR A 489 -11.58 -16.86 -23.24
C TYR A 489 -11.42 -16.50 -24.71
N VAL A 490 -11.98 -17.34 -25.57
CA VAL A 490 -12.10 -17.11 -27.00
C VAL A 490 -13.58 -17.02 -27.36
N ARG A 491 -13.95 -16.00 -28.13
CA ARG A 491 -15.25 -15.85 -28.78
C ARG A 491 -15.18 -16.28 -30.24
N THR A 492 -15.96 -17.29 -30.60
CA THR A 492 -16.19 -17.74 -31.98
C THR A 492 -17.69 -17.64 -32.28
N GLY A 493 -18.08 -16.66 -33.09
CA GLY A 493 -19.50 -16.31 -33.26
C GLY A 493 -20.13 -15.86 -31.94
N SER A 494 -21.20 -16.52 -31.50
CA SER A 494 -21.86 -16.25 -30.21
C SER A 494 -21.30 -17.08 -29.04
N ARG A 495 -20.45 -18.08 -29.29
CA ARG A 495 -19.91 -18.97 -28.26
C ARG A 495 -18.67 -18.35 -27.63
N VAL A 496 -18.61 -18.33 -26.30
CA VAL A 496 -17.42 -17.94 -25.53
C VAL A 496 -16.96 -19.14 -24.71
N ALA A 497 -15.70 -19.54 -24.86
CA ALA A 497 -15.13 -20.73 -24.22
C ALA A 497 -13.65 -20.54 -23.85
N SER A 498 -13.14 -21.32 -22.89
CA SER A 498 -11.73 -21.32 -22.53
C SER A 498 -10.89 -21.92 -23.67
N PRO A 499 -9.76 -21.30 -24.05
CA PRO A 499 -8.85 -21.87 -25.05
C PRO A 499 -8.00 -23.03 -24.55
N ALA A 500 -7.93 -23.27 -23.23
CA ALA A 500 -7.04 -24.26 -22.65
C ALA A 500 -7.34 -25.70 -23.07
N PHE A 501 -6.30 -26.54 -23.17
CA PHE A 501 -6.43 -27.88 -23.78
C PHE A 501 -7.34 -28.80 -22.98
N ALA A 502 -7.19 -28.81 -21.64
CA ALA A 502 -8.05 -29.59 -20.77
C ALA A 502 -9.52 -29.14 -20.84
N ALA A 503 -9.77 -27.84 -21.01
CA ALA A 503 -11.10 -27.28 -21.17
C ALA A 503 -11.75 -27.68 -22.50
N ARG A 504 -10.99 -27.60 -23.61
CA ARG A 504 -11.46 -28.01 -24.94
C ARG A 504 -11.72 -29.52 -25.01
N ALA A 505 -10.87 -30.33 -24.38
CA ALA A 505 -11.09 -31.77 -24.26
C ALA A 505 -12.35 -32.07 -23.43
N ALA A 506 -12.57 -31.37 -22.31
CA ALA A 506 -13.78 -31.50 -21.51
C ALA A 506 -15.05 -31.16 -22.30
N GLU A 507 -15.03 -30.05 -23.06
CA GLU A 507 -16.14 -29.66 -23.91
C GLU A 507 -16.45 -30.74 -24.95
N ALA A 508 -15.45 -31.25 -25.65
CA ALA A 508 -15.59 -32.31 -26.66
C ALA A 508 -16.08 -33.64 -26.05
N LEU A 509 -15.70 -33.97 -24.82
CA LEU A 509 -16.19 -35.14 -24.10
C LEU A 509 -17.68 -35.01 -23.74
N LEU A 510 -18.07 -33.84 -23.23
CA LEU A 510 -19.45 -33.54 -22.91
C LEU A 510 -20.34 -33.48 -24.18
N ASP A 511 -19.83 -32.89 -25.27
CA ASP A 511 -20.53 -32.85 -26.57
C ASP A 511 -20.69 -34.27 -27.16
N GLY A 512 -19.76 -35.19 -26.84
CA GLY A 512 -19.87 -36.61 -27.14
C GLY A 512 -20.76 -37.41 -26.19
N GLY A 513 -21.54 -36.76 -25.32
CA GLY A 513 -22.53 -37.38 -24.44
C GLY A 513 -21.97 -37.98 -23.15
N MET A 514 -20.71 -37.71 -22.78
CA MET A 514 -20.17 -38.18 -21.51
C MET A 514 -20.77 -37.39 -20.32
N PRO A 515 -21.20 -38.06 -19.23
CA PRO A 515 -21.73 -37.38 -18.05
C PRO A 515 -20.71 -36.43 -17.40
N PRO A 516 -21.11 -35.25 -16.89
CA PRO A 516 -20.20 -34.27 -16.29
C PRO A 516 -19.31 -34.81 -15.16
N GLU A 517 -19.84 -35.71 -14.33
CA GLU A 517 -19.09 -36.33 -13.22
C GLU A 517 -17.95 -37.19 -13.75
N ARG A 518 -18.21 -37.92 -14.84
CA ARG A 518 -17.19 -38.74 -15.51
C ARG A 518 -16.16 -37.87 -16.22
N VAL A 519 -16.58 -36.75 -16.83
CA VAL A 519 -15.65 -35.77 -17.43
C VAL A 519 -14.76 -35.14 -16.36
N ALA A 520 -15.31 -34.75 -15.22
CA ALA A 520 -14.54 -34.16 -14.11
C ALA A 520 -13.51 -35.14 -13.51
N ALA A 521 -13.73 -36.45 -13.62
CA ALA A 521 -12.80 -37.48 -13.17
C ALA A 521 -11.62 -37.74 -14.12
N VAL A 522 -11.75 -37.38 -15.41
CA VAL A 522 -10.74 -37.63 -16.45
C VAL A 522 -9.95 -36.38 -16.86
N VAL A 523 -10.26 -35.23 -16.27
CA VAL A 523 -9.51 -33.97 -16.45
C VAL A 523 -8.76 -33.58 -15.18
N PRO A 524 -7.74 -32.70 -15.26
CA PRO A 524 -7.05 -32.17 -14.09
C PRO A 524 -8.00 -31.50 -13.10
N GLU A 525 -7.63 -31.54 -11.82
CA GLU A 525 -8.41 -30.91 -10.74
C GLU A 525 -8.72 -29.43 -11.00
N ALA A 526 -7.72 -28.68 -11.48
CA ALA A 526 -7.87 -27.26 -11.84
C ALA A 526 -8.95 -27.01 -12.92
N ALA A 527 -9.30 -28.01 -13.73
CA ALA A 527 -10.34 -27.91 -14.76
C ALA A 527 -11.74 -28.33 -14.29
N ARG A 528 -11.89 -28.93 -13.10
CA ARG A 528 -13.20 -29.47 -12.64
C ARG A 528 -14.27 -28.40 -12.49
N ALA A 529 -13.91 -27.22 -11.98
CA ALA A 529 -14.85 -26.09 -11.88
C ALA A 529 -15.30 -25.62 -13.26
N TYR A 530 -14.40 -25.65 -14.26
CA TYR A 530 -14.74 -25.36 -15.65
C TYR A 530 -15.76 -26.38 -16.20
N VAL A 531 -15.53 -27.69 -16.00
CA VAL A 531 -16.47 -28.76 -16.41
C VAL A 531 -17.87 -28.51 -15.85
N ARG A 532 -17.97 -28.22 -14.55
CA ARG A 532 -19.24 -27.91 -13.89
C ARG A 532 -19.91 -26.67 -14.48
N GLY A 533 -19.15 -25.60 -14.68
CA GLY A 533 -19.62 -24.36 -15.29
C GLY A 533 -20.17 -24.59 -16.71
N VAL A 534 -19.44 -25.32 -17.54
CA VAL A 534 -19.88 -25.67 -18.90
C VAL A 534 -21.13 -26.55 -18.88
N ALA A 535 -21.22 -27.55 -18.00
CA ALA A 535 -22.42 -28.37 -17.87
C ALA A 535 -23.65 -27.52 -17.50
N SER A 536 -23.49 -26.57 -16.57
CA SER A 536 -24.52 -25.61 -16.18
C SER A 536 -24.90 -24.66 -17.31
N ALA A 537 -23.92 -24.16 -18.07
CA ALA A 537 -24.14 -23.33 -19.25
C ALA A 537 -24.97 -24.08 -20.30
N ARG A 538 -24.66 -25.35 -20.59
CA ARG A 538 -25.44 -26.17 -21.52
C ARG A 538 -26.86 -26.42 -21.03
N ALA A 539 -27.05 -26.71 -19.74
CA ALA A 539 -28.37 -26.94 -19.16
C ALA A 539 -29.28 -25.70 -19.23
N SER A 540 -28.68 -24.50 -19.20
CA SER A 540 -29.38 -23.21 -19.30
C SER A 540 -29.43 -22.63 -20.73
N GLY A 541 -28.77 -23.27 -21.70
CA GLY A 541 -28.67 -22.76 -23.08
C GLY A 541 -27.77 -21.52 -23.22
N ALA A 542 -26.90 -21.24 -22.26
CA ALA A 542 -25.98 -20.11 -22.30
C ALA A 542 -24.84 -20.36 -23.29
N ALA A 543 -24.65 -19.43 -24.25
CA ALA A 543 -23.55 -19.48 -25.21
C ALA A 543 -22.22 -18.95 -24.63
N ASP A 544 -22.30 -18.11 -23.59
CA ASP A 544 -21.16 -17.60 -22.84
C ASP A 544 -20.99 -18.37 -21.53
N VAL A 545 -19.88 -19.11 -21.39
CA VAL A 545 -19.62 -19.95 -20.21
C VAL A 545 -18.99 -19.19 -19.04
N ARG A 546 -18.58 -17.92 -19.22
CA ARG A 546 -17.80 -17.17 -18.23
C ARG A 546 -18.50 -17.08 -16.88
N VAL A 547 -19.76 -16.66 -16.86
CA VAL A 547 -20.53 -16.53 -15.60
C VAL A 547 -20.76 -17.90 -14.92
N PRO A 548 -21.26 -18.95 -15.61
CA PRO A 548 -21.38 -20.28 -15.02
C PRO A 548 -20.06 -20.85 -14.47
N VAL A 549 -18.95 -20.62 -15.17
CA VAL A 549 -17.62 -21.05 -14.72
C VAL A 549 -17.19 -20.27 -13.48
N ALA A 550 -17.36 -18.94 -13.47
CA ALA A 550 -17.04 -18.09 -12.32
C ALA A 550 -17.86 -18.48 -11.08
N VAL A 551 -19.15 -18.80 -11.24
CA VAL A 551 -20.00 -19.36 -10.17
C VAL A 551 -19.45 -20.70 -9.67
N ALA A 552 -19.17 -21.64 -10.58
CA ALA A 552 -18.67 -22.97 -10.20
C ALA A 552 -17.29 -22.91 -9.51
N ARG A 553 -16.50 -21.88 -9.79
CA ARG A 553 -15.23 -21.59 -9.10
C ARG A 553 -15.45 -21.00 -7.73
N LEU A 554 -16.36 -20.03 -7.59
CA LEU A 554 -16.73 -19.46 -6.29
C LEU A 554 -17.23 -20.54 -5.33
N GLU A 555 -18.08 -21.44 -5.82
CA GLU A 555 -18.57 -22.61 -5.08
C GLU A 555 -17.44 -23.60 -4.75
N ALA A 556 -16.50 -23.82 -5.68
CA ALA A 556 -15.37 -24.73 -5.46
C ALA A 556 -14.37 -24.22 -4.41
N ALA A 557 -14.14 -22.91 -4.38
CA ALA A 557 -13.27 -22.27 -3.39
C ALA A 557 -13.84 -22.43 -1.98
N GLY A 558 -15.17 -22.44 -1.85
CA GLY A 558 -15.85 -22.63 -0.57
C GLY A 558 -15.61 -21.48 0.41
N ASP A 559 -15.18 -20.31 -0.08
CA ASP A 559 -14.87 -19.13 0.74
C ASP A 559 -16.11 -18.35 1.15
N VAL A 560 -17.15 -18.38 0.32
CA VAL A 560 -18.44 -17.75 0.59
C VAL A 560 -19.23 -18.65 1.54
N PRO A 561 -19.66 -18.13 2.71
CA PRO A 561 -20.48 -18.90 3.64
C PRO A 561 -21.84 -19.32 3.04
N GLY A 562 -22.38 -20.44 3.51
CA GLY A 562 -23.58 -21.06 2.97
C GLY A 562 -24.83 -20.18 3.02
N GLY A 563 -24.99 -19.33 4.04
CA GLY A 563 -26.13 -18.40 4.15
C GLY A 563 -26.09 -17.24 3.15
N ALA A 564 -24.89 -16.78 2.75
CA ALA A 564 -24.73 -15.64 1.84
C ALA A 564 -24.79 -16.04 0.36
N LEU A 565 -24.37 -17.26 0.02
CA LEU A 565 -24.28 -17.74 -1.36
C LEU A 565 -25.60 -17.62 -2.14
N PRO A 566 -26.79 -17.97 -1.61
CA PRO A 566 -28.06 -17.82 -2.34
C PRO A 566 -28.37 -16.37 -2.75
N ALA A 567 -28.07 -15.40 -1.89
CA ALA A 567 -28.29 -13.98 -2.18
C ALA A 567 -27.34 -13.48 -3.29
N VAL A 568 -26.07 -13.88 -3.23
CA VAL A 568 -25.08 -13.60 -4.28
C VAL A 568 -25.55 -14.20 -5.61
N LEU A 569 -25.93 -15.49 -5.64
CA LEU A 569 -26.35 -16.16 -6.87
C LEU A 569 -27.64 -15.58 -7.44
N ALA A 570 -28.57 -15.12 -6.60
CA ALA A 570 -29.78 -14.43 -7.06
C ALA A 570 -29.45 -13.12 -7.78
N ALA A 571 -28.55 -12.30 -7.21
CA ALA A 571 -28.10 -11.05 -7.83
C ALA A 571 -27.33 -11.30 -9.14
N VAL A 572 -26.42 -12.28 -9.14
CA VAL A 572 -25.67 -12.68 -10.35
C VAL A 572 -26.61 -13.12 -11.48
N ARG A 573 -27.66 -13.91 -11.17
CA ARG A 573 -28.66 -14.31 -12.17
C ARG A 573 -29.46 -13.14 -12.71
N ALA A 574 -29.85 -12.19 -11.84
CA ALA A 574 -30.57 -11.00 -12.26
C ALA A 574 -29.74 -10.15 -13.24
N LEU A 575 -28.46 -9.92 -12.93
CA LEU A 575 -27.54 -9.20 -13.81
C LEU A 575 -27.29 -9.95 -15.13
N ALA A 576 -26.99 -11.24 -15.06
CA ALA A 576 -26.69 -12.05 -16.25
C ALA A 576 -27.89 -12.15 -17.21
N ALA A 577 -29.13 -12.11 -16.70
CA ALA A 577 -30.34 -12.13 -17.52
C ALA A 577 -30.51 -10.88 -18.40
N ALA A 578 -29.84 -9.76 -18.08
CA ALA A 578 -29.89 -8.53 -18.88
C ALA A 578 -29.03 -8.60 -20.17
N GLY A 579 -28.13 -9.58 -20.29
CA GLY A 579 -27.24 -9.77 -21.45
C GLY A 579 -26.18 -8.68 -21.62
N GLY A 580 -25.15 -8.92 -22.45
CA GLY A 580 -24.10 -7.94 -22.77
C GLY A 580 -23.43 -7.34 -21.52
N GLY A 581 -23.75 -6.08 -21.20
CA GLY A 581 -23.27 -5.39 -20.00
C GLY A 581 -23.70 -6.03 -18.67
N GLY A 582 -24.83 -6.76 -18.65
CA GLY A 582 -25.23 -7.56 -17.49
C GLY A 582 -24.27 -8.71 -17.16
N THR A 583 -23.62 -9.30 -18.17
CA THR A 583 -22.59 -10.33 -17.99
C THR A 583 -21.35 -9.78 -17.30
N GLU A 584 -20.87 -8.62 -17.73
CA GLU A 584 -19.68 -7.98 -17.14
C GLU A 584 -19.95 -7.53 -15.70
N ALA A 585 -21.13 -6.97 -15.43
CA ALA A 585 -21.57 -6.65 -14.07
C ALA A 585 -21.64 -7.89 -13.16
N ALA A 586 -22.16 -9.01 -13.68
CA ALA A 586 -22.22 -10.29 -12.96
C ALA A 586 -20.82 -10.85 -12.65
N LEU A 587 -19.89 -10.78 -13.60
CA LEU A 587 -18.49 -11.18 -13.39
C LEU A 587 -17.79 -10.29 -12.37
N ALA A 588 -17.99 -8.96 -12.46
CA ALA A 588 -17.46 -8.01 -11.49
C ALA A 588 -18.00 -8.27 -10.08
N LEU A 589 -19.28 -8.60 -9.93
CA LEU A 589 -19.89 -8.99 -8.66
C LEU A 589 -19.24 -10.26 -8.08
N LEU A 590 -19.08 -11.30 -8.89
CA LEU A 590 -18.41 -12.54 -8.46
C LEU A 590 -16.97 -12.27 -8.02
N GLY A 591 -16.23 -11.42 -8.74
CA GLY A 591 -14.88 -11.01 -8.39
C GLY A 591 -14.82 -10.22 -7.06
N ALA A 592 -15.74 -9.27 -6.87
CA ALA A 592 -15.83 -8.48 -5.63
C ALA A 592 -16.16 -9.36 -4.42
N VAL A 593 -17.13 -10.28 -4.57
CA VAL A 593 -17.51 -11.24 -3.52
C VAL A 593 -16.36 -12.19 -3.20
N ALA A 594 -15.68 -12.75 -4.21
CA ALA A 594 -14.51 -13.61 -3.99
C ALA A 594 -13.39 -12.87 -3.25
N SER A 595 -13.09 -11.64 -3.67
CA SER A 595 -12.08 -10.81 -3.02
C SER A 595 -12.45 -10.48 -1.57
N LEU A 596 -13.72 -10.16 -1.30
CA LEU A 596 -14.18 -9.82 0.05
C LEU A 596 -14.25 -11.05 0.96
N ALA A 597 -14.72 -12.19 0.45
CA ALA A 597 -14.73 -13.46 1.18
C ALA A 597 -13.31 -13.93 1.55
N SER A 598 -12.35 -13.75 0.63
CA SER A 598 -10.93 -14.02 0.89
C SER A 598 -10.39 -13.12 2.01
N ALA A 599 -10.66 -11.81 1.96
CA ALA A 599 -10.22 -10.87 3.00
C ALA A 599 -10.82 -11.18 4.39
N LEU A 600 -12.12 -11.47 4.43
CA LEU A 600 -12.85 -11.89 5.63
C LEU A 600 -12.35 -13.22 6.25
N ARG A 601 -11.62 -14.04 5.47
CA ARG A 601 -10.94 -15.25 5.93
C ARG A 601 -9.45 -15.06 6.20
N ALA A 602 -8.82 -14.06 5.62
CA ALA A 602 -7.38 -13.84 5.74
C ALA A 602 -7.01 -13.40 7.16
N LEU A 603 -7.73 -12.43 7.71
CA LEU A 603 -7.63 -12.02 9.11
C LEU A 603 -8.70 -12.76 9.91
N ASP A 604 -8.29 -13.71 10.76
CA ASP A 604 -9.20 -14.58 11.52
C ASP A 604 -9.87 -13.87 12.71
N VAL A 605 -10.51 -12.73 12.45
CA VAL A 605 -11.19 -11.90 13.47
C VAL A 605 -12.71 -11.84 13.27
N TYR A 606 -13.22 -12.48 12.22
CA TYR A 606 -14.64 -12.49 11.84
C TYR A 606 -15.26 -13.86 12.12
N THR A 607 -16.43 -13.86 12.76
CA THR A 607 -17.27 -15.06 12.86
C THR A 607 -17.97 -15.36 11.54
N ASP A 608 -18.41 -16.62 11.33
CA ASP A 608 -19.13 -16.98 10.11
C ASP A 608 -20.42 -16.16 9.91
N ALA A 609 -21.12 -15.81 10.99
CA ALA A 609 -22.30 -14.94 10.94
C ALA A 609 -21.97 -13.51 10.48
N GLU A 610 -20.86 -12.92 10.98
CA GLU A 610 -20.40 -11.61 10.53
C GLU A 610 -19.94 -11.64 9.06
N ARG A 611 -19.27 -12.72 8.64
CA ARG A 611 -18.89 -12.93 7.22
C ARG A 611 -20.12 -12.97 6.31
N GLU A 612 -21.16 -13.69 6.72
CA GLU A 612 -22.44 -13.76 6.01
C GLU A 612 -23.11 -12.40 5.90
N GLU A 613 -23.20 -11.69 7.02
CA GLU A 613 -23.84 -10.38 7.09
C GLU A 613 -23.14 -9.36 6.19
N VAL A 614 -21.80 -9.30 6.23
CA VAL A 614 -21.03 -8.36 5.40
C VAL A 614 -21.25 -8.62 3.92
N LEU A 615 -21.18 -9.88 3.48
CA LEU A 615 -21.39 -10.24 2.07
C LEU A 615 -22.83 -9.94 1.64
N ALA A 616 -23.83 -10.30 2.43
CA ALA A 616 -25.23 -10.04 2.13
C ALA A 616 -25.54 -8.53 2.02
N ARG A 617 -25.03 -7.72 2.96
CA ARG A 617 -25.19 -6.26 2.92
C ARG A 617 -24.46 -5.62 1.75
N THR A 618 -23.29 -6.15 1.39
CA THR A 618 -22.52 -5.69 0.21
C THR A 618 -23.31 -5.90 -1.07
N VAL A 619 -23.89 -7.09 -1.26
CA VAL A 619 -24.74 -7.38 -2.43
C VAL A 619 -25.99 -6.49 -2.44
N ALA A 620 -26.63 -6.29 -1.27
CA ALA A 620 -27.84 -5.47 -1.15
C ALA A 620 -27.61 -3.97 -1.41
N ALA A 621 -26.38 -3.48 -1.26
CA ALA A 621 -26.02 -2.10 -1.53
C ALA A 621 -25.88 -1.77 -3.04
N LEU A 622 -25.91 -2.77 -3.91
CA LEU A 622 -25.68 -2.61 -5.35
C LEU A 622 -26.98 -2.29 -6.11
N PRO A 623 -26.96 -1.33 -7.07
CA PRO A 623 -28.11 -1.01 -7.92
C PRO A 623 -28.23 -2.00 -9.07
N LEU A 624 -28.78 -3.19 -8.80
CA LEU A 624 -28.83 -4.31 -9.76
C LEU A 624 -29.65 -4.02 -11.04
N ASP A 625 -30.44 -2.95 -11.05
CA ASP A 625 -31.18 -2.42 -12.19
C ASP A 625 -30.29 -1.62 -13.17
N ASP A 626 -29.09 -1.20 -12.75
CA ASP A 626 -28.08 -0.53 -13.56
C ASP A 626 -26.78 -1.35 -13.61
N ALA A 627 -26.62 -2.12 -14.68
CA ALA A 627 -25.48 -3.02 -14.85
C ALA A 627 -24.13 -2.27 -14.90
N ALA A 628 -24.04 -1.16 -15.63
CA ALA A 628 -22.79 -0.40 -15.76
C ALA A 628 -22.37 0.20 -14.42
N ARG A 629 -23.34 0.74 -13.67
CA ARG A 629 -23.08 1.26 -12.33
C ARG A 629 -22.72 0.18 -11.33
N THR A 630 -23.40 -0.97 -11.39
CA THR A 630 -23.07 -2.15 -10.56
C THR A 630 -21.65 -2.62 -10.84
N GLU A 631 -21.26 -2.73 -12.10
CA GLU A 631 -19.91 -3.14 -12.49
C GLU A 631 -18.84 -2.19 -11.91
N ALA A 632 -19.04 -0.87 -12.01
CA ALA A 632 -18.14 0.13 -11.44
C ALA A 632 -18.06 0.02 -9.90
N LEU A 633 -19.19 -0.15 -9.22
CA LEU A 633 -19.25 -0.28 -7.76
C LEU A 633 -18.62 -1.60 -7.27
N CYS A 634 -18.81 -2.70 -7.98
CA CYS A 634 -18.15 -3.98 -7.68
C CYS A 634 -16.62 -3.85 -7.80
N ARG A 635 -16.13 -3.16 -8.85
CA ARG A 635 -14.71 -2.85 -8.97
C ARG A 635 -14.21 -1.99 -7.82
N PHE A 636 -14.97 -0.96 -7.43
CA PHE A 636 -14.64 -0.13 -6.27
C PHE A 636 -14.55 -0.96 -4.98
N ALA A 637 -15.52 -1.83 -4.68
CA ALA A 637 -15.49 -2.72 -3.50
C ALA A 637 -14.30 -3.69 -3.50
N ALA A 638 -13.91 -4.18 -4.68
CA ALA A 638 -12.75 -5.05 -4.83
C ALA A 638 -11.42 -4.30 -4.59
N ARG A 639 -11.39 -2.98 -4.83
CA ARG A 639 -10.19 -2.11 -4.73
C ARG A 639 -10.06 -1.37 -3.41
N SER A 640 -11.15 -1.20 -2.67
CA SER A 640 -11.16 -0.47 -1.41
C SER A 640 -10.26 -1.15 -0.35
N SER A 641 -9.37 -0.37 0.26
CA SER A 641 -8.54 -0.75 1.42
C SER A 641 -9.32 -0.71 2.74
N ALA A 642 -10.51 -0.12 2.75
CA ALA A 642 -11.37 -0.04 3.93
C ALA A 642 -11.64 -1.43 4.56
N PRO A 643 -11.97 -1.46 5.87
CA PRO A 643 -12.37 -2.68 6.53
C PRO A 643 -13.49 -3.42 5.77
N PRO A 644 -13.47 -4.76 5.72
CA PRO A 644 -14.56 -5.55 5.15
C PRO A 644 -15.93 -5.18 5.72
N THR A 645 -16.00 -4.92 7.04
CA THR A 645 -17.22 -4.49 7.75
C THR A 645 -17.74 -3.11 7.34
N GLU A 646 -16.94 -2.33 6.63
CA GLU A 646 -17.27 -0.98 6.18
C GLU A 646 -17.51 -0.86 4.67
N THR A 647 -17.18 -1.90 3.92
CA THR A 647 -17.28 -1.91 2.44
C THR A 647 -18.70 -1.61 1.95
N TYR A 648 -19.75 -2.20 2.55
CA TYR A 648 -21.12 -1.96 2.11
C TYR A 648 -21.62 -0.53 2.39
N ARG A 649 -21.07 0.16 3.41
CA ARG A 649 -21.40 1.56 3.69
C ARG A 649 -20.73 2.50 2.69
N LEU A 650 -19.46 2.23 2.36
CA LEU A 650 -18.77 2.93 1.28
C LEU A 650 -19.49 2.75 -0.06
N LEU A 651 -19.96 1.54 -0.37
CA LEU A 651 -20.79 1.29 -1.56
C LEU A 651 -22.09 2.08 -1.53
N ALA A 652 -22.78 2.14 -0.39
CA ALA A 652 -24.01 2.92 -0.26
C ALA A 652 -23.78 4.43 -0.46
N LEU A 653 -22.63 4.97 -0.07
CA LEU A 653 -22.23 6.36 -0.36
C LEU A 653 -21.90 6.55 -1.85
N ALA A 654 -21.11 5.66 -2.44
CA ALA A 654 -20.77 5.68 -3.87
C ALA A 654 -21.99 5.47 -4.79
N ALA A 655 -22.99 4.71 -4.33
CA ALA A 655 -24.26 4.56 -5.03
C ALA A 655 -25.12 5.84 -5.00
N ARG A 656 -24.76 6.86 -4.21
CA ARG A 656 -25.47 8.15 -4.15
C ARG A 656 -24.72 9.28 -4.86
N ASP A 657 -23.40 9.21 -4.91
CA ASP A 657 -22.52 10.18 -5.57
C ASP A 657 -21.56 9.43 -6.51
N GLY A 658 -21.72 9.64 -7.82
CA GLY A 658 -20.99 8.92 -8.86
C GLY A 658 -19.46 9.11 -8.81
N ASP A 659 -19.00 10.25 -8.29
CA ASP A 659 -17.57 10.58 -8.22
C ASP A 659 -16.95 10.11 -6.90
N PHE A 660 -17.76 9.71 -5.91
CA PHE A 660 -17.29 9.41 -4.56
C PHE A 660 -16.26 8.27 -4.54
N ALA A 661 -16.49 7.21 -5.31
CA ALA A 661 -15.56 6.09 -5.43
C ALA A 661 -14.20 6.53 -5.97
N GLU A 662 -14.20 7.42 -6.98
CA GLU A 662 -12.97 7.94 -7.57
C GLU A 662 -12.19 8.83 -6.60
N ARG A 663 -12.90 9.69 -5.84
CA ARG A 663 -12.31 10.56 -4.81
C ARG A 663 -11.69 9.75 -3.68
N TYR A 664 -12.38 8.72 -3.17
CA TYR A 664 -11.82 7.81 -2.15
C TYR A 664 -10.56 7.10 -2.66
N LEU A 665 -10.63 6.49 -3.85
CA LEU A 665 -9.46 5.80 -4.43
C LEU A 665 -8.31 6.77 -4.74
N ALA A 666 -8.58 8.05 -4.97
CA ALA A 666 -7.53 9.07 -5.12
C ALA A 666 -6.78 9.31 -3.80
N VAL A 667 -7.47 9.37 -2.66
CA VAL A 667 -6.82 9.48 -1.34
C VAL A 667 -5.91 8.28 -1.09
N GLU A 668 -6.40 7.06 -1.31
CA GLU A 668 -5.61 5.84 -1.12
C GLU A 668 -4.33 5.84 -1.99
N ARG A 669 -4.45 6.19 -3.27
CA ARG A 669 -3.29 6.29 -4.18
C ARG A 669 -2.29 7.35 -3.72
N CYS A 670 -2.75 8.55 -3.39
CA CYS A 670 -1.87 9.62 -2.95
C CYS A 670 -1.17 9.30 -1.62
N ARG A 671 -1.82 8.52 -0.74
CA ARG A 671 -1.24 8.05 0.51
C ARG A 671 -0.08 7.10 0.26
N VAL A 672 -0.25 6.11 -0.63
CA VAL A 672 0.83 5.20 -1.06
C VAL A 672 1.98 5.97 -1.73
N ASP A 673 1.66 6.93 -2.60
CA ASP A 673 2.66 7.77 -3.28
C ASP A 673 3.50 8.60 -2.28
N LEU A 674 2.90 9.08 -1.17
CA LEU A 674 3.62 9.83 -0.13
C LEU A 674 4.58 8.92 0.64
N SER A 675 4.10 7.76 1.10
CA SER A 675 4.96 6.78 1.80
C SER A 675 6.18 6.40 0.97
N ALA A 676 6.00 6.33 -0.36
CA ALA A 676 7.04 5.96 -1.31
C ALA A 676 8.01 7.10 -1.70
N ALA A 677 7.73 8.34 -1.31
CA ALA A 677 8.44 9.52 -1.81
C ALA A 677 9.88 9.60 -1.33
N ASP A 678 10.81 10.02 -2.18
CA ASP A 678 12.13 10.47 -1.72
C ASP A 678 12.03 11.83 -0.99
N PRO A 679 13.07 12.27 -0.25
CA PRO A 679 13.04 13.55 0.45
C PRO A 679 12.66 14.74 -0.43
N GLY A 680 13.18 14.82 -1.67
CA GLY A 680 12.92 15.94 -2.58
C GLY A 680 11.48 16.02 -3.08
N ASP A 681 10.77 14.89 -3.10
CA ASP A 681 9.41 14.78 -3.62
C ASP A 681 8.33 14.75 -2.52
N ALA A 682 8.71 14.47 -1.28
CA ALA A 682 7.78 14.21 -0.18
C ALA A 682 6.75 15.34 0.01
N ALA A 683 7.19 16.61 0.01
CA ALA A 683 6.28 17.74 0.16
C ALA A 683 5.30 17.89 -1.03
N ARG A 684 5.74 17.61 -2.26
CA ARG A 684 4.85 17.63 -3.43
C ARG A 684 3.80 16.51 -3.35
N ARG A 685 4.20 15.31 -2.90
CA ARG A 685 3.27 14.19 -2.68
C ARG A 685 2.29 14.48 -1.53
N GLY A 686 2.76 15.12 -0.46
CA GLY A 686 1.93 15.61 0.63
C GLY A 686 0.85 16.57 0.16
N ARG A 687 1.18 17.56 -0.70
CA ARG A 687 0.17 18.45 -1.31
C ARG A 687 -0.90 17.68 -2.10
N ALA A 688 -0.48 16.76 -2.96
CA ALA A 688 -1.41 15.95 -3.74
C ALA A 688 -2.36 15.12 -2.86
N LEU A 689 -1.84 14.59 -1.73
CA LEU A 689 -2.65 13.89 -0.73
C LEU A 689 -3.66 14.81 -0.05
N ASN A 690 -3.24 16.03 0.34
CA ASN A 690 -4.13 17.01 0.95
C ASN A 690 -5.29 17.40 0.02
N ASP A 691 -4.99 17.64 -1.25
CA ASP A 691 -6.00 17.99 -2.25
C ASP A 691 -6.99 16.84 -2.50
N ALA A 692 -6.49 15.61 -2.59
CA ALA A 692 -7.33 14.42 -2.71
C ALA A 692 -8.24 14.26 -1.47
N TYR A 693 -7.71 14.46 -0.27
CA TYR A 693 -8.49 14.38 0.96
C TYR A 693 -9.58 15.46 1.04
N ARG A 694 -9.27 16.72 0.68
CA ARG A 694 -10.26 17.81 0.65
C ARG A 694 -11.38 17.52 -0.33
N ALA A 695 -11.07 17.01 -1.52
CA ALA A 695 -12.08 16.60 -2.50
C ALA A 695 -12.98 15.47 -1.95
N TYR A 696 -12.39 14.49 -1.26
CA TYR A 696 -13.12 13.40 -0.62
C TYR A 696 -14.00 13.88 0.55
N ALA A 697 -13.46 14.67 1.48
CA ALA A 697 -14.17 15.18 2.65
C ALA A 697 -15.26 16.21 2.27
N GLY A 698 -15.07 16.93 1.16
CA GLY A 698 -16.06 17.86 0.59
C GLY A 698 -17.16 17.20 -0.24
N ALA A 699 -17.14 15.87 -0.43
CA ALA A 699 -18.13 15.19 -1.25
C ALA A 699 -19.55 15.36 -0.70
N GLY A 700 -20.52 15.62 -1.60
CA GLY A 700 -21.93 15.82 -1.23
C GLY A 700 -22.55 14.59 -0.55
N ALA A 701 -22.00 13.39 -0.78
CA ALA A 701 -22.42 12.14 -0.15
C ALA A 701 -22.44 12.22 1.39
N TRP A 702 -21.51 12.98 2.01
CA TRP A 702 -21.44 13.12 3.47
C TRP A 702 -22.61 13.88 4.06
N GLN A 703 -23.13 14.88 3.36
CA GLN A 703 -24.19 15.77 3.83
C GLN A 703 -25.54 15.06 3.97
N ALA A 704 -25.77 14.00 3.18
CA ALA A 704 -27.01 13.24 3.17
C ALA A 704 -27.02 12.02 4.14
N ALA A 705 -25.86 11.61 4.67
CA ALA A 705 -25.72 10.35 5.41
C ALA A 705 -24.93 10.45 6.73
N GLY A 706 -24.01 11.41 6.88
CA GLY A 706 -23.36 11.73 8.15
C GLY A 706 -22.55 10.59 8.81
N ASP A 707 -21.91 9.69 8.06
CA ASP A 707 -21.10 8.62 8.67
C ASP A 707 -19.68 9.10 9.02
N ALA A 708 -19.56 9.79 10.16
CA ALA A 708 -18.29 10.33 10.66
C ALA A 708 -17.20 9.26 10.83
N VAL A 709 -17.56 7.99 11.06
CA VAL A 709 -16.61 6.91 11.32
C VAL A 709 -15.72 6.63 10.12
N LEU A 710 -16.25 6.71 8.90
CA LEU A 710 -15.46 6.51 7.68
C LEU A 710 -14.46 7.64 7.46
N LEU A 711 -14.86 8.89 7.75
CA LEU A 711 -13.96 10.04 7.71
C LEU A 711 -12.87 9.92 8.77
N ASP A 712 -13.20 9.46 9.97
CA ASP A 712 -12.25 9.29 11.06
C ASP A 712 -11.26 8.16 10.80
N LEU A 713 -11.69 7.05 10.17
CA LEU A 713 -10.77 6.01 9.69
C LEU A 713 -9.77 6.58 8.68
N THR A 714 -10.25 7.30 7.66
CA THR A 714 -9.36 7.94 6.68
C THR A 714 -8.42 8.94 7.33
N ARG A 715 -8.88 9.73 8.31
CA ARG A 715 -8.01 10.67 9.06
C ARG A 715 -6.91 9.94 9.82
N SER A 716 -7.25 8.83 10.47
CA SER A 716 -6.28 8.02 11.20
C SER A 716 -5.20 7.46 10.26
N ASP A 717 -5.61 6.95 9.09
CA ASP A 717 -4.67 6.47 8.06
C ASP A 717 -3.74 7.59 7.55
N LEU A 718 -4.26 8.82 7.38
CA LEU A 718 -3.45 9.97 7.00
C LEU A 718 -2.43 10.36 8.08
N VAL A 719 -2.84 10.36 9.36
CA VAL A 719 -1.95 10.67 10.49
C VAL A 719 -0.76 9.71 10.53
N GLU A 720 -0.99 8.40 10.38
CA GLU A 720 0.08 7.41 10.39
C GLU A 720 0.93 7.43 9.10
N ALA A 721 0.34 7.79 7.94
CA ALA A 721 1.11 7.96 6.70
C ALA A 721 2.10 9.14 6.77
N TYR A 722 1.70 10.27 7.37
CA TYR A 722 2.59 11.41 7.61
C TYR A 722 3.67 11.07 8.63
N ASP A 723 3.30 10.50 9.79
CA ASP A 723 4.23 10.12 10.85
C ASP A 723 5.30 9.15 10.34
N SER A 724 4.89 8.07 9.65
CA SER A 724 5.83 7.08 9.11
C SER A 724 6.78 7.68 8.05
N THR A 725 6.29 8.56 7.18
CA THR A 725 7.11 9.23 6.16
C THR A 725 8.11 10.19 6.81
N LEU A 726 7.65 11.01 7.75
CA LEU A 726 8.50 11.95 8.49
C LEU A 726 9.55 11.23 9.33
N LYS A 727 9.20 10.12 9.99
CA LYS A 727 10.16 9.27 10.70
C LYS A 727 11.25 8.77 9.78
N ARG A 728 10.90 8.28 8.58
CA ARG A 728 11.91 7.86 7.59
C ARG A 728 12.84 8.99 7.19
N LEU A 729 12.31 10.18 6.89
CA LEU A 729 13.11 11.35 6.55
C LEU A 729 14.02 11.79 7.71
N LEU A 730 13.49 11.74 8.94
CA LEU A 730 14.25 12.05 10.15
C LEU A 730 15.40 11.06 10.36
N LEU A 731 15.19 9.77 10.12
CA LEU A 731 16.25 8.76 10.19
C LEU A 731 17.38 9.05 9.18
N GLU A 732 17.02 9.40 7.94
CA GLU A 732 17.99 9.78 6.93
C GLU A 732 18.76 11.05 7.31
N LEU A 733 18.08 12.03 7.90
CA LEU A 733 18.67 13.27 8.39
C LEU A 733 19.61 13.05 9.59
N VAL A 734 19.27 12.14 10.50
CA VAL A 734 20.11 11.79 11.66
C VAL A 734 21.37 11.05 11.19
N ASP A 735 21.25 10.18 10.20
CA ASP A 735 22.40 9.51 9.57
C ASP A 735 23.26 10.50 8.73
N ARG A 736 22.64 11.54 8.16
CA ARG A 736 23.28 12.54 7.29
C ARG A 736 22.69 13.94 7.56
N PRO A 737 23.24 14.71 8.51
CA PRO A 737 22.72 16.02 8.91
C PRO A 737 23.05 17.11 7.88
N GLU A 738 22.45 16.99 6.70
CA GLU A 738 22.63 17.89 5.56
C GLU A 738 21.44 18.87 5.43
N PRO A 739 21.65 20.10 4.94
CA PRO A 739 20.57 21.07 4.76
C PRO A 739 19.45 20.62 3.81
N GLY A 740 19.75 19.76 2.83
CA GLY A 740 18.77 19.27 1.85
C GLY A 740 17.67 18.40 2.49
N PRO A 741 18.03 17.26 3.10
CA PRO A 741 17.09 16.43 3.87
C PRO A 741 16.37 17.19 4.99
N TYR A 742 17.04 18.15 5.64
CA TYR A 742 16.42 18.98 6.68
C TYR A 742 15.28 19.83 6.13
N ARG A 743 15.49 20.50 4.99
CA ARG A 743 14.45 21.28 4.31
C ARG A 743 13.29 20.40 3.86
N ALA A 744 13.59 19.24 3.27
CA ALA A 744 12.56 18.26 2.88
C ALA A 744 11.68 17.82 4.06
N TYR A 745 12.30 17.59 5.23
CA TYR A 745 11.60 17.24 6.46
C TYR A 745 10.67 18.37 6.94
N LEU A 746 11.16 19.62 6.98
CA LEU A 746 10.35 20.79 7.35
C LEU A 746 9.20 21.05 6.36
N ASP A 747 9.46 20.92 5.06
CA ASP A 747 8.45 21.13 4.02
C ASP A 747 7.32 20.10 4.10
N LEU A 748 7.63 18.85 4.47
CA LEU A 748 6.62 17.83 4.70
C LEU A 748 5.82 18.09 5.99
N LEU A 749 6.47 18.56 7.07
CA LEU A 749 5.77 18.98 8.30
C LEU A 749 4.77 20.12 8.01
N GLU A 750 5.16 21.09 7.19
CA GLU A 750 4.27 22.15 6.73
C GLU A 750 3.05 21.60 5.98
N GLN A 751 3.24 20.60 5.11
CA GLN A 751 2.11 19.94 4.45
C GLN A 751 1.21 19.20 5.43
N TRP A 752 1.76 18.66 6.51
CA TRP A 752 0.93 18.04 7.55
C TRP A 752 0.09 19.08 8.28
N LEU A 753 0.67 20.23 8.65
CA LEU A 753 -0.08 21.34 9.26
C LEU A 753 -1.21 21.85 8.34
N ASP A 754 -0.93 21.97 7.04
CA ASP A 754 -1.93 22.34 6.02
C ASP A 754 -3.11 21.34 5.97
N LEU A 755 -2.84 20.03 6.08
CA LEU A 755 -3.87 19.01 6.17
C LEU A 755 -4.73 19.16 7.42
N VAL A 756 -4.09 19.40 8.57
CA VAL A 756 -4.73 19.52 9.88
C VAL A 756 -5.80 20.61 9.88
N GLY A 757 -5.60 21.69 9.10
CA GLY A 757 -6.62 22.72 8.89
C GLY A 757 -7.97 22.18 8.37
N ALA A 758 -7.97 21.04 7.65
CA ALA A 758 -9.19 20.41 7.15
C ALA A 758 -9.94 19.55 8.19
N PHE A 759 -9.41 19.39 9.42
CA PHE A 759 -9.99 18.49 10.45
C PHE A 759 -11.00 19.18 11.37
N GLY A 760 -11.39 20.43 11.09
CA GLY A 760 -12.36 21.16 11.90
C GLY A 760 -11.79 21.55 13.27
N LEU A 761 -10.84 22.48 13.26
CA LEU A 761 -10.15 22.97 14.47
C LEU A 761 -11.04 23.93 15.28
N SER A 762 -10.91 23.90 16.61
CA SER A 762 -11.40 24.97 17.48
C SER A 762 -10.56 26.24 17.32
N GLU A 763 -11.05 27.38 17.83
CA GLU A 763 -10.33 28.66 17.73
C GLU A 763 -8.96 28.64 18.42
N ARG A 764 -8.85 27.95 19.57
CA ARG A 764 -7.57 27.78 20.27
C ARG A 764 -6.60 26.95 19.44
N GLU A 765 -7.07 25.87 18.82
CA GLU A 765 -6.23 24.99 18.02
C GLU A 765 -5.81 25.64 16.69
N ARG A 766 -6.67 26.48 16.08
CA ARG A 766 -6.27 27.30 14.93
C ARG A 766 -5.06 28.17 15.27
N ARG A 767 -5.12 28.89 16.40
CA ARG A 767 -3.99 29.70 16.89
C ARG A 767 -2.75 28.87 17.17
N SER A 768 -2.89 27.66 17.74
CA SER A 768 -1.74 26.76 17.91
C SER A 768 -1.11 26.37 16.58
N VAL A 769 -1.92 26.02 15.56
CA VAL A 769 -1.41 25.67 14.23
C VAL A 769 -0.72 26.86 13.54
N GLU A 770 -1.22 28.08 13.73
CA GLU A 770 -0.55 29.30 13.28
C GLU A 770 0.82 29.48 13.96
N GLY A 771 0.90 29.31 15.28
CA GLY A 771 2.16 29.35 16.03
C GLY A 771 3.17 28.30 15.56
N PHE A 772 2.70 27.06 15.28
CA PHE A 772 3.56 26.02 14.69
C PHE A 772 4.12 26.41 13.32
N GLY A 773 3.34 27.12 12.49
CA GLY A 773 3.81 27.68 11.23
C GLY A 773 4.93 28.71 11.43
N GLY A 774 4.83 29.54 12.47
CA GLY A 774 5.88 30.48 12.88
C GLY A 774 7.20 29.78 13.26
N TRP A 775 7.13 28.66 14.00
CA TRP A 775 8.31 27.85 14.34
C TRP A 775 8.97 27.24 13.11
N LEU A 776 8.19 26.67 12.17
CA LEU A 776 8.72 26.12 10.92
C LEU A 776 9.42 27.19 10.07
N ALA A 777 8.87 28.41 10.01
CA ALA A 777 9.48 29.52 9.29
C ALA A 777 10.84 29.91 9.90
N ARG A 778 10.92 29.96 11.24
CA ARG A 778 12.16 30.25 11.98
C ARG A 778 13.24 29.18 11.71
N TRP A 779 12.90 27.90 11.85
CA TRP A 779 13.83 26.79 11.64
C TRP A 779 14.36 26.66 10.21
N ARG A 780 13.69 27.25 9.21
CA ARG A 780 14.19 27.30 7.83
C ARG A 780 15.37 28.26 7.66
N GLU A 781 15.48 29.25 8.53
CA GLU A 781 16.54 30.26 8.53
C GLU A 781 17.73 29.87 9.44
N GLU A 782 17.48 28.96 10.38
CA GLU A 782 18.47 28.43 11.32
C GLU A 782 19.30 27.27 10.75
N PRO A 783 20.52 27.01 11.29
CA PRO A 783 21.30 25.83 10.94
C PRO A 783 20.58 24.53 11.34
N VAL A 784 21.00 23.41 10.74
CA VAL A 784 20.49 22.08 11.12
C VAL A 784 20.83 21.85 12.61
N PRO A 785 19.86 21.44 13.46
CA PRO A 785 20.11 21.17 14.86
C PRO A 785 21.19 20.09 15.08
N ASP A 786 21.97 20.24 16.13
CA ASP A 786 23.00 19.26 16.53
C ASP A 786 22.40 17.93 17.04
N GLY A 787 21.11 17.91 17.35
CA GLY A 787 20.38 16.73 17.79
C GLY A 787 18.86 16.87 17.63
N PHE A 788 18.18 15.73 17.60
CA PHE A 788 16.71 15.62 17.45
C PHE A 788 16.07 14.91 18.64
N ALA A 789 16.62 15.10 19.84
CA ALA A 789 16.10 14.47 21.05
C ALA A 789 14.70 15.02 21.42
N LEU A 790 13.88 14.17 22.04
CA LEU A 790 12.60 14.58 22.60
C LEU A 790 12.80 14.98 24.06
N GLU A 791 12.22 16.11 24.47
CA GLU A 791 12.17 16.53 25.87
C GLU A 791 10.91 15.99 26.53
N GLU A 792 11.07 15.30 27.67
CA GLU A 792 9.93 14.68 28.37
C GLU A 792 8.93 15.70 28.94
N GLU A 793 9.37 16.93 29.22
CA GLU A 793 8.53 17.98 29.82
C GLU A 793 7.62 18.68 28.79
N LEU A 794 7.99 18.64 27.51
CA LEU A 794 7.24 19.25 26.41
C LEU A 794 6.15 18.30 25.87
N THR A 795 5.08 18.12 26.66
CA THR A 795 3.91 17.37 26.20
C THR A 795 3.20 18.06 25.02
N TRP A 796 2.49 17.29 24.18
CA TRP A 796 1.70 17.85 23.07
C TRP A 796 0.71 18.94 23.54
N SER A 797 0.14 18.78 24.74
CA SER A 797 -0.80 19.76 25.32
C SER A 797 -0.12 21.07 25.69
N ARG A 798 1.12 21.01 26.19
CA ARG A 798 1.94 22.16 26.54
C ARG A 798 2.42 22.88 25.28
N LEU A 799 2.83 22.15 24.25
CA LEU A 799 3.25 22.75 22.97
C LEU A 799 2.10 23.49 22.27
N LEU A 800 0.88 22.96 22.31
CA LEU A 800 -0.31 23.68 21.81
C LEU A 800 -0.55 25.01 22.56
N GLU A 801 -0.30 25.03 23.88
CA GLU A 801 -0.41 26.24 24.72
C GLU A 801 0.63 27.30 24.36
N LEU A 802 1.89 26.89 24.28
CA LEU A 802 3.01 27.77 23.91
C LEU A 802 2.79 28.38 22.52
N ALA A 803 2.45 27.54 21.54
CA ALA A 803 2.18 28.01 20.18
C ALA A 803 0.99 28.97 20.10
N ALA A 804 -0.11 28.71 20.82
CA ALA A 804 -1.26 29.60 20.83
C ALA A 804 -0.99 30.94 21.55
N ALA A 805 -0.09 30.96 22.53
CA ALA A 805 0.33 32.16 23.22
C ALA A 805 1.24 33.03 22.33
N GLU A 806 2.21 32.41 21.64
CA GLU A 806 3.08 33.11 20.68
C GLU A 806 2.28 33.76 19.54
N ALA A 807 1.36 33.01 18.91
CA ALA A 807 0.49 33.56 17.85
C ALA A 807 -0.40 34.72 18.33
N GLY A 808 -0.76 34.74 19.61
CA GLY A 808 -1.55 35.82 20.22
C GLY A 808 -0.75 37.10 20.51
N ALA A 809 0.57 36.99 20.71
CA ALA A 809 1.44 38.12 21.01
C ALA A 809 1.79 38.96 19.76
N GLU A 810 1.80 38.36 18.57
CA GLU A 810 2.04 39.07 17.30
C GLU A 810 0.82 39.89 16.82
N GLY A 811 -0.37 39.67 17.40
CA GLY A 811 -1.64 40.30 17.01
C GLY A 811 -2.13 41.46 17.89
N SER A 812 -1.47 41.77 19.01
CA SER A 812 -1.84 42.91 19.86
C SER A 812 -1.13 44.19 19.40
N ALA A 813 -1.91 45.22 19.08
CA ALA A 813 -1.41 46.57 18.75
C ALA A 813 -0.76 47.32 19.95
N ASP A 814 -0.79 46.72 21.13
CA ASP A 814 0.01 47.14 22.28
C ASP A 814 1.23 46.22 22.34
N GLY A 815 2.42 46.81 22.19
CA GLY A 815 3.71 46.12 22.11
C GLY A 815 4.08 45.29 23.35
N PRO A 816 5.28 44.70 23.39
CA PRO A 816 5.68 43.65 24.33
C PRO A 816 5.87 44.11 25.80
N ASP A 817 5.36 45.27 26.20
CA ASP A 817 5.67 45.93 27.48
C ASP A 817 4.60 45.76 28.58
N THR A 818 3.72 44.75 28.49
CA THR A 818 2.87 44.39 29.64
C THR A 818 3.23 43.00 30.15
N PRO A 819 3.99 42.88 31.26
CA PRO A 819 4.27 41.60 31.88
C PRO A 819 2.94 40.95 32.29
N VAL A 820 2.73 39.71 31.86
CA VAL A 820 1.72 38.85 32.48
C VAL A 820 2.25 38.52 33.87
N GLU A 821 1.66 39.11 34.91
CA GLU A 821 2.03 38.78 36.30
C GLU A 821 1.87 37.27 36.54
N GLY A 822 2.99 36.58 36.75
CA GLY A 822 3.03 35.14 37.06
C GLY A 822 4.15 34.33 36.39
N THR A 823 4.98 34.91 35.53
CA THR A 823 6.07 34.20 34.82
C THR A 823 7.47 34.41 35.41
N ASP A 824 7.59 34.86 36.66
CA ASP A 824 8.88 34.96 37.38
C ASP A 824 9.15 33.71 38.22
N GLY A 825 9.02 32.53 37.60
CA GLY A 825 9.59 31.28 38.12
C GLY A 825 11.02 31.09 37.61
N PRO A 826 11.88 30.29 38.28
CA PRO A 826 13.28 30.11 37.88
C PRO A 826 13.49 29.42 36.53
N ASP A 827 12.43 28.93 35.90
CA ASP A 827 12.46 28.20 34.64
C ASP A 827 11.90 29.10 33.53
N GLY A 828 12.77 29.51 32.60
CA GLY A 828 12.51 30.52 31.56
C GLY A 828 11.29 30.22 30.69
N GLY A 829 10.21 30.97 30.89
CA GLY A 829 9.07 30.99 29.99
C GLY A 829 9.32 31.93 28.82
N GLY A 830 9.74 31.40 27.66
CA GLY A 830 9.90 32.20 26.45
C GLY A 830 10.41 31.50 25.19
N GLU A 831 10.93 30.27 25.27
CA GLU A 831 11.46 29.59 24.08
C GLU A 831 10.56 28.40 23.71
N GLY A 832 10.13 28.37 22.44
CA GLY A 832 9.45 27.22 21.84
C GLY A 832 10.37 25.98 21.77
N PRO A 833 9.93 24.88 21.12
CA PRO A 833 10.71 23.65 21.05
C PRO A 833 12.10 23.87 20.41
N ASP A 834 13.12 23.18 20.94
CA ASP A 834 14.51 23.28 20.48
C ASP A 834 14.73 22.67 19.08
N ASN A 835 13.86 21.76 18.65
CA ASN A 835 14.00 21.08 17.37
C ASN A 835 12.64 20.62 16.78
N PRO A 836 12.55 20.44 15.44
CA PRO A 836 11.29 20.10 14.77
C PRO A 836 10.79 18.67 15.02
N HIS A 837 11.59 17.77 15.60
CA HIS A 837 11.10 16.43 15.97
C HIS A 837 10.12 16.50 17.14
N GLN A 838 10.26 17.47 18.05
CA GLN A 838 9.30 17.69 19.14
C GLN A 838 7.92 18.09 18.60
N LEU A 839 7.86 18.99 17.60
CA LEU A 839 6.61 19.34 16.91
C LEU A 839 6.00 18.14 16.19
N HIS A 840 6.81 17.38 15.44
CA HIS A 840 6.37 16.15 14.78
C HIS A 840 5.69 15.20 15.76
N ASN A 841 6.37 14.83 16.85
CA ASN A 841 5.83 13.91 17.86
C ASN A 841 4.57 14.49 18.53
N ALA A 842 4.53 15.79 18.79
CA ALA A 842 3.35 16.46 19.34
C ALA A 842 2.14 16.41 18.40
N LEU A 843 2.35 16.64 17.09
CA LEU A 843 1.29 16.53 16.07
C LEU A 843 0.73 15.12 16.02
N HIS A 844 1.59 14.09 15.97
CA HIS A 844 1.15 12.69 15.99
C HIS A 844 0.28 12.38 17.21
N GLN A 845 0.77 12.69 18.40
CA GLN A 845 0.07 12.41 19.66
C GLN A 845 -1.26 13.18 19.78
N TRP A 846 -1.27 14.48 19.44
CA TRP A 846 -2.47 15.31 19.49
C TRP A 846 -3.54 14.85 18.51
N LEU A 847 -3.18 14.56 17.26
CA LEU A 847 -4.13 14.15 16.23
C LEU A 847 -4.72 12.76 16.52
N LEU A 848 -3.92 11.83 17.05
CA LEU A 848 -4.42 10.55 17.53
C LEU A 848 -5.32 10.71 18.76
N ALA A 849 -4.99 11.62 19.68
CA ALA A 849 -5.85 11.92 20.83
C ALA A 849 -7.22 12.46 20.39
N ARG A 850 -7.25 13.36 19.39
CA ARG A 850 -8.47 13.94 18.80
C ARG A 850 -9.35 12.94 18.05
N THR A 851 -8.76 11.91 17.44
CA THR A 851 -9.51 10.96 16.60
C THR A 851 -10.39 10.05 17.48
N PRO A 852 -11.72 9.96 17.25
CA PRO A 852 -12.60 9.10 18.04
C PRO A 852 -12.23 7.61 17.95
N ARG A 853 -12.53 6.82 18.99
CA ARG A 853 -12.36 5.35 18.95
C ARG A 853 -13.31 4.77 17.90
N HIS A 854 -12.81 3.84 17.08
CA HIS A 854 -13.68 3.07 16.20
C HIS A 854 -14.79 2.38 17.02
N PRO A 855 -16.08 2.55 16.66
CA PRO A 855 -17.15 2.07 17.51
C PRO A 855 -17.11 0.55 17.69
N ALA A 856 -17.20 0.08 18.94
CA ALA A 856 -17.08 -1.35 19.27
C ALA A 856 -18.17 -2.19 18.58
N GLU A 857 -19.36 -1.63 18.41
CA GLU A 857 -20.49 -2.25 17.72
C GLU A 857 -20.27 -2.41 16.20
N ARG A 858 -19.31 -1.67 15.61
CA ARG A 858 -18.93 -1.79 14.19
C ARG A 858 -17.69 -2.67 13.98
N ALA A 859 -16.84 -2.82 14.99
CA ALA A 859 -15.72 -3.76 14.96
C ALA A 859 -16.21 -5.22 14.92
N PRO A 860 -15.51 -6.13 14.22
CA PRO A 860 -15.81 -7.55 14.30
C PRO A 860 -15.45 -8.11 15.69
N SER A 861 -16.04 -9.24 16.07
CA SER A 861 -15.91 -9.78 17.44
C SER A 861 -14.47 -10.08 17.85
N GLY A 862 -13.64 -10.58 16.93
CA GLY A 862 -12.23 -10.85 17.20
C GLY A 862 -11.44 -9.57 17.48
N VAL A 863 -11.69 -8.49 16.74
CA VAL A 863 -11.06 -7.18 17.01
C VAL A 863 -11.50 -6.65 18.37
N ARG A 864 -12.79 -6.75 18.71
CA ARG A 864 -13.28 -6.40 20.07
C ARG A 864 -12.61 -7.22 21.17
N GLU A 865 -12.29 -8.48 20.91
CA GLU A 865 -11.59 -9.32 21.87
C GLU A 865 -10.14 -8.89 22.06
N LEU A 866 -9.39 -8.71 20.98
CA LEU A 866 -8.00 -8.22 21.03
C LEU A 866 -7.93 -6.84 21.69
N GLN A 867 -8.84 -5.93 21.33
CA GLN A 867 -8.90 -4.59 21.92
C GLN A 867 -9.18 -4.63 23.42
N ARG A 868 -10.07 -5.53 23.89
CA ARG A 868 -10.34 -5.69 25.34
C ARG A 868 -9.10 -6.14 26.11
N VAL A 869 -8.24 -6.97 25.51
CA VAL A 869 -6.95 -7.38 26.14
C VAL A 869 -5.96 -6.20 26.20
N SER A 870 -6.08 -5.26 25.27
CA SER A 870 -5.27 -4.04 25.24
C SER A 870 -5.82 -2.93 26.14
N ASP A 871 -7.14 -2.82 26.33
CA ASP A 871 -7.80 -1.75 27.07
C ASP A 871 -7.23 -1.53 28.49
N ARG A 872 -7.22 -0.27 28.94
CA ARG A 872 -6.87 0.17 30.30
C ARG A 872 -7.85 1.23 30.82
N PHE A 873 -7.82 1.46 32.13
CA PHE A 873 -8.58 2.53 32.77
C PHE A 873 -8.29 3.91 32.18
N GLY A 874 -9.35 4.61 31.80
CA GLY A 874 -9.32 5.96 31.26
C GLY A 874 -10.54 6.25 30.38
N PRO A 875 -10.83 7.53 30.08
CA PRO A 875 -11.95 7.88 29.22
C PRO A 875 -11.75 7.31 27.80
N GLY A 876 -12.53 6.29 27.44
CA GLY A 876 -12.63 5.73 26.08
C GLY A 876 -11.76 4.50 25.77
N GLY A 877 -10.89 4.04 26.67
CA GLY A 877 -10.01 2.87 26.47
C GLY A 877 -9.03 3.02 25.29
N ASN A 878 -8.37 1.93 24.91
CA ASN A 878 -7.42 1.93 23.79
C ASN A 878 -8.13 2.01 22.45
N LYS A 879 -7.46 2.62 21.48
CA LYS A 879 -8.01 2.82 20.14
C LYS A 879 -7.56 1.72 19.19
N VAL A 880 -8.43 1.41 18.23
CA VAL A 880 -7.98 0.85 16.96
C VAL A 880 -7.41 2.03 16.20
N LEU A 881 -6.08 2.07 16.07
CA LEU A 881 -5.38 3.17 15.41
C LEU A 881 -5.57 3.09 13.90
N ARG A 882 -5.63 1.87 13.37
CA ARG A 882 -5.84 1.63 11.95
C ARG A 882 -6.60 0.33 11.74
N PHE A 883 -7.52 0.34 10.78
CA PHE A 883 -8.26 -0.84 10.39
C PHE A 883 -8.41 -0.82 8.88
N THR A 884 -7.75 -1.77 8.21
CA THR A 884 -7.79 -1.93 6.76
C THR A 884 -8.34 -3.31 6.39
N ARG A 885 -8.42 -3.58 5.09
CA ARG A 885 -8.85 -4.85 4.51
C ARG A 885 -8.03 -6.04 5.02
N ASP A 886 -6.75 -5.82 5.30
CA ASP A 886 -5.75 -6.84 5.58
C ASP A 886 -4.97 -6.61 6.88
N ALA A 887 -5.29 -5.57 7.67
CA ALA A 887 -4.58 -5.31 8.91
C ALA A 887 -5.44 -4.60 9.96
N VAL A 888 -5.08 -4.81 11.23
CA VAL A 888 -5.64 -4.09 12.38
C VAL A 888 -4.48 -3.64 13.25
N GLU A 889 -4.44 -2.35 13.59
CA GLU A 889 -3.45 -1.80 14.50
C GLU A 889 -4.13 -1.41 15.81
N LEU A 890 -3.64 -1.98 16.91
CA LEU A 890 -4.14 -1.68 18.24
C LEU A 890 -3.14 -0.83 19.00
N ASP A 891 -3.65 0.24 19.60
CA ASP A 891 -2.94 0.99 20.63
C ASP A 891 -2.66 0.08 21.84
N VAL A 892 -1.43 0.13 22.35
CA VAL A 892 -1.02 -0.60 23.55
C VAL A 892 -0.40 0.40 24.54
N PRO A 893 -1.02 0.63 25.72
CA PRO A 893 -0.59 1.65 26.65
C PRO A 893 0.70 1.20 27.32
N LEU A 894 1.79 1.84 26.96
CA LEU A 894 3.08 1.70 27.61
C LEU A 894 3.45 3.03 28.23
N GLY A 895 3.88 3.01 29.49
CA GLY A 895 4.09 4.23 30.24
C GLY A 895 5.41 4.96 29.96
N ILE A 896 6.12 4.65 28.87
CA ILE A 896 7.40 5.31 28.58
C ILE A 896 7.50 5.80 27.12
N HIS A 897 7.11 5.03 26.09
CA HIS A 897 6.88 5.52 24.72
C HIS A 897 5.80 4.69 24.00
N LYS A 898 5.08 5.28 23.03
CA LYS A 898 3.99 4.63 22.27
C LYS A 898 4.51 3.34 21.60
N ALA A 899 3.95 2.19 21.96
CA ALA A 899 3.96 1.01 21.08
C ALA A 899 2.54 0.68 20.68
N SER A 900 2.34 0.47 19.39
CA SER A 900 1.17 -0.20 18.86
C SER A 900 1.56 -1.60 18.42
N LEU A 901 0.56 -2.46 18.26
CA LEU A 901 0.73 -3.77 17.65
C LEU A 901 -0.07 -3.83 16.36
N MET A 902 0.63 -4.09 15.26
CA MET A 902 0.04 -4.28 13.93
C MET A 902 -0.20 -5.77 13.70
N PHE A 903 -1.47 -6.14 13.53
CA PHE A 903 -1.91 -7.50 13.24
C PHE A 903 -2.13 -7.67 11.74
N ARG A 904 -1.42 -8.61 11.13
CA ARG A 904 -1.55 -9.02 9.73
C ARG A 904 -1.86 -10.53 9.66
N PRO A 905 -2.33 -11.06 8.51
CA PRO A 905 -2.61 -12.49 8.36
C PRO A 905 -1.42 -13.37 8.72
N ASP A 906 -0.20 -12.94 8.39
CA ASP A 906 1.03 -13.73 8.47
C ASP A 906 1.94 -13.35 9.66
N ARG A 907 1.69 -12.22 10.34
CA ARG A 907 2.56 -11.70 11.40
C ARG A 907 1.86 -10.71 12.34
N VAL A 908 2.40 -10.56 13.54
CA VAL A 908 2.11 -9.46 14.49
C VAL A 908 3.41 -8.69 14.72
N GLU A 909 3.39 -7.39 14.48
CA GLU A 909 4.57 -6.51 14.54
C GLU A 909 4.41 -5.47 15.64
N GLY A 910 5.52 -5.09 16.27
CA GLY A 910 5.58 -4.03 17.26
C GLY A 910 6.97 -3.41 17.35
N GLU A 911 7.05 -2.23 17.96
CA GLU A 911 8.31 -1.54 18.23
C GLU A 911 8.39 -1.18 19.72
N TRP A 912 9.58 -1.28 20.29
CA TRP A 912 9.84 -0.92 21.68
C TRP A 912 11.04 0.01 21.78
N THR A 913 10.86 1.17 22.37
CA THR A 913 11.86 2.25 22.31
C THR A 913 12.34 2.61 23.72
N GLU A 914 13.65 2.73 23.89
CA GLU A 914 14.26 3.33 25.08
C GLU A 914 13.99 4.83 25.14
N PRO A 915 14.13 5.48 26.31
CA PRO A 915 14.19 6.93 26.36
C PRO A 915 15.29 7.51 25.44
N PRO A 916 15.09 8.72 24.86
CA PRO A 916 16.01 9.34 23.89
C PRO A 916 17.44 9.55 24.40
N ASP A 917 17.65 9.64 25.71
CA ASP A 917 18.93 9.89 26.36
C ASP A 917 19.71 8.60 26.74
N VAL A 918 19.12 7.43 26.50
CA VAL A 918 19.76 6.14 26.81
C VAL A 918 20.85 5.81 25.79
N THR A 919 22.08 5.57 26.28
CA THR A 919 23.19 5.09 25.46
C THR A 919 23.08 3.59 25.19
N GLU A 920 23.83 3.07 24.21
CA GLU A 920 23.86 1.62 23.95
C GLU A 920 24.31 0.80 25.17
N ALA A 921 25.26 1.36 25.94
CA ALA A 921 25.79 0.75 27.16
C ALA A 921 24.74 0.67 28.27
N ASP A 922 23.73 1.56 28.25
CA ASP A 922 22.66 1.65 29.24
C ASP A 922 21.33 1.07 28.72
N ALA A 923 21.33 0.43 27.54
CA ALA A 923 20.19 -0.25 26.93
C ALA A 923 20.04 -1.71 27.41
N GLY A 924 20.19 -1.95 28.72
CA GLY A 924 20.07 -3.27 29.34
C GLY A 924 18.68 -3.88 29.21
N ARG A 925 17.61 -3.07 29.20
CA ARG A 925 16.26 -3.58 28.93
C ARG A 925 16.10 -4.15 27.54
N LEU A 926 16.54 -3.46 26.49
CA LEU A 926 16.52 -4.05 25.14
C LEU A 926 17.33 -5.33 25.07
N THR A 927 18.49 -5.38 25.76
CA THR A 927 19.31 -6.59 25.85
C THR A 927 18.55 -7.74 26.49
N GLY A 928 17.91 -7.51 27.65
CA GLY A 928 17.11 -8.52 28.34
C GLY A 928 15.90 -8.97 27.52
N LEU A 929 15.18 -8.04 26.90
CA LEU A 929 14.04 -8.34 26.04
C LEU A 929 14.44 -9.15 24.80
N SER A 930 15.59 -8.86 24.17
CA SER A 930 16.12 -9.69 23.08
C SER A 930 16.35 -11.14 23.51
N VAL A 931 16.94 -11.36 24.70
CA VAL A 931 17.16 -12.71 25.24
C VAL A 931 15.83 -13.42 25.53
N LEU A 932 14.88 -12.72 26.15
CA LEU A 932 13.57 -13.27 26.45
C LEU A 932 12.78 -13.61 25.19
N LEU A 933 12.84 -12.78 24.14
CA LEU A 933 12.21 -13.07 22.84
C LEU A 933 12.81 -14.30 22.16
N GLU A 934 14.14 -14.44 22.19
CA GLU A 934 14.81 -15.66 21.70
C GLU A 934 14.31 -16.90 22.45
N ARG A 935 14.20 -16.80 23.78
CA ARG A 935 13.67 -17.89 24.62
C ARG A 935 12.18 -18.16 24.40
N CYS A 936 11.38 -17.14 24.11
CA CYS A 936 9.97 -17.30 23.75
C CYS A 936 9.79 -18.20 22.53
N GLY A 937 10.74 -18.21 21.58
CA GLY A 937 10.74 -19.17 20.47
C GLY A 937 10.80 -20.65 20.90
N THR A 938 11.28 -20.92 22.12
CA THR A 938 11.26 -22.27 22.71
C THR A 938 10.08 -22.49 23.67
N TRP A 939 9.66 -21.46 24.41
CA TRP A 939 8.57 -21.56 25.37
C TRP A 939 7.19 -21.52 24.73
N PHE A 940 7.06 -20.92 23.55
CA PHE A 940 5.83 -20.81 22.77
C PHE A 940 6.05 -21.37 21.36
N PRO A 941 6.17 -22.70 21.19
CA PRO A 941 6.35 -23.34 19.88
C PRO A 941 5.22 -23.06 18.88
N GLU A 942 4.10 -22.50 19.35
CA GLU A 942 3.00 -22.01 18.55
C GLU A 942 3.36 -20.76 17.71
N LEU A 943 4.46 -20.08 18.05
CA LEU A 943 4.90 -18.81 17.48
C LEU A 943 6.39 -18.87 17.08
N VAL A 944 6.75 -18.11 16.05
CA VAL A 944 8.14 -17.84 15.66
C VAL A 944 8.43 -16.37 15.87
N PHE A 945 9.44 -16.05 16.69
CA PHE A 945 9.80 -14.67 17.00
C PHE A 945 11.01 -14.20 16.19
N ARG A 946 10.99 -12.92 15.80
CA ARG A 946 12.15 -12.19 15.29
C ARG A 946 12.27 -10.88 16.04
N GLY A 947 13.51 -10.43 16.21
CA GLY A 947 13.81 -9.18 16.88
C GLY A 947 15.04 -8.52 16.26
N GLU A 948 14.99 -7.21 16.09
CA GLU A 948 16.10 -6.41 15.59
C GLU A 948 16.26 -5.16 16.45
N ARG A 949 17.49 -4.89 16.91
CA ARG A 949 17.81 -3.65 17.62
C ARG A 949 18.35 -2.63 16.62
N VAL A 950 17.77 -1.45 16.62
CA VAL A 950 18.11 -0.35 15.71
C VAL A 950 18.18 0.96 16.50
N LEU A 951 19.11 1.84 16.14
CA LEU A 951 19.13 3.22 16.65
C LEU A 951 18.24 4.06 15.72
N MET A 952 17.10 4.54 16.23
CA MET A 952 16.12 5.30 15.47
C MET A 952 16.01 6.73 16.00
N ALA A 953 16.44 7.70 15.21
CA ALA A 953 16.40 9.12 15.56
C ALA A 953 17.07 9.41 16.93
N GLY A 954 18.28 8.86 17.13
CA GLY A 954 19.02 8.96 18.38
C GLY A 954 18.50 8.04 19.50
N THR A 955 17.43 7.29 19.27
CA THR A 955 16.77 6.48 20.30
C THR A 955 16.84 4.99 20.01
N TRP A 956 17.37 4.20 20.95
CA TRP A 956 17.47 2.75 20.78
C TRP A 956 16.10 2.09 20.75
N THR A 957 15.81 1.34 19.69
CA THR A 957 14.53 0.68 19.45
C THR A 957 14.73 -0.80 19.16
N LEU A 958 13.89 -1.65 19.73
CA LEU A 958 13.77 -3.08 19.45
C LEU A 958 12.50 -3.30 18.62
N ARG A 959 12.68 -3.63 17.34
CA ARG A 959 11.58 -4.08 16.47
C ARG A 959 11.34 -5.55 16.71
N VAL A 960 10.08 -5.93 16.89
CA VAL A 960 9.68 -7.30 17.19
C VAL A 960 8.63 -7.79 16.23
N GLU A 961 8.70 -9.08 15.91
CA GLU A 961 7.74 -9.75 15.06
C GLU A 961 7.44 -11.13 15.63
N ALA A 962 6.16 -11.49 15.68
CA ALA A 962 5.69 -12.84 15.91
C ALA A 962 5.01 -13.38 14.65
N ARG A 963 5.36 -14.59 14.23
CA ARG A 963 4.78 -15.31 13.09
C ARG A 963 4.10 -16.60 13.55
N PRO A 964 3.17 -17.17 12.76
CA PRO A 964 2.66 -18.51 12.99
C PRO A 964 3.79 -19.55 13.03
N ALA A 965 3.55 -20.65 13.76
CA ALA A 965 4.43 -21.81 13.76
C ALA A 965 4.75 -22.31 12.34
N ALA A 966 5.94 -22.90 12.18
CA ALA A 966 6.42 -23.41 10.89
C ALA A 966 5.39 -24.34 10.21
N GLY A 967 5.12 -24.07 8.93
CA GLY A 967 4.13 -24.80 8.14
C GLY A 967 2.71 -24.21 8.16
N ARG A 968 2.46 -23.14 8.93
CA ARG A 968 1.24 -22.34 8.83
C ARG A 968 1.54 -21.01 8.14
N GLU A 969 0.70 -20.67 7.16
CA GLU A 969 0.83 -19.40 6.42
C GLU A 969 0.08 -18.25 7.09
N ARG A 970 -0.87 -18.54 8.01
CA ARG A 970 -1.76 -17.54 8.61
C ARG A 970 -1.97 -17.75 10.11
N PHE A 971 -2.21 -16.64 10.80
CA PHE A 971 -2.64 -16.60 12.19
C PHE A 971 -4.11 -16.98 12.35
N THR A 972 -4.40 -17.74 13.40
CA THR A 972 -5.74 -17.87 13.98
C THR A 972 -5.95 -16.77 15.02
N LEU A 973 -7.21 -16.51 15.41
CA LEU A 973 -7.51 -15.58 16.51
C LEU A 973 -6.75 -15.92 17.79
N ASP A 974 -6.71 -17.21 18.15
CA ASP A 974 -5.98 -17.70 19.32
C ASP A 974 -4.47 -17.43 19.22
N GLY A 975 -3.90 -17.57 18.02
CA GLY A 975 -2.50 -17.25 17.77
C GLY A 975 -2.21 -15.75 17.90
N MET A 976 -3.09 -14.89 17.38
CA MET A 976 -2.99 -13.44 17.56
C MET A 976 -3.12 -13.04 19.03
N ARG A 977 -4.09 -13.64 19.73
CA ARG A 977 -4.29 -13.45 21.17
C ARG A 977 -3.05 -13.87 21.96
N LEU A 978 -2.45 -15.02 21.64
CA LEU A 978 -1.23 -15.47 22.29
C LEU A 978 -0.06 -14.51 22.03
N ALA A 979 0.16 -14.09 20.79
CA ALA A 979 1.20 -13.12 20.44
C ALA A 979 1.03 -11.80 21.19
N LEU A 980 -0.20 -11.26 21.22
CA LEU A 980 -0.56 -10.08 22.01
C LEU A 980 -0.27 -10.31 23.50
N GLY A 981 -0.62 -11.47 24.06
CA GLY A 981 -0.34 -11.82 25.44
C GLY A 981 1.15 -11.87 25.77
N VAL A 982 1.98 -12.45 24.88
CA VAL A 982 3.44 -12.49 25.04
C VAL A 982 4.01 -11.07 25.03
N PHE A 983 3.70 -10.28 23.99
CA PHE A 983 4.20 -8.91 23.91
C PHE A 983 3.74 -8.07 25.10
N ARG A 984 2.45 -8.10 25.44
CA ARG A 984 1.91 -7.41 26.63
C ARG A 984 2.60 -7.81 27.92
N THR A 985 2.93 -9.08 28.11
CA THR A 985 3.61 -9.55 29.33
C THR A 985 5.03 -8.98 29.42
N LEU A 986 5.77 -9.03 28.32
CA LEU A 986 7.14 -8.47 28.25
C LEU A 986 7.14 -6.96 28.44
N PHE A 987 6.17 -6.31 27.82
CA PHE A 987 6.04 -4.86 27.72
C PHE A 987 5.51 -4.24 29.01
N ASP A 988 4.38 -4.74 29.52
CA ASP A 988 3.81 -4.24 30.78
C ASP A 988 4.80 -4.47 31.94
N GLY A 989 5.63 -5.53 31.91
CA GLY A 989 6.51 -5.88 33.01
C GLY A 989 7.93 -5.33 33.00
N SER A 990 8.30 -4.52 32.00
CA SER A 990 9.64 -3.93 31.85
C SER A 990 9.66 -2.41 32.07
N TYR A 991 8.70 -1.91 32.84
CA TYR A 991 8.56 -0.46 33.09
C TYR A 991 9.74 0.12 33.87
N ASP A 992 10.17 -0.55 34.94
CA ASP A 992 11.29 -0.13 35.80
C ASP A 992 12.68 -0.50 35.24
N PHE A 993 12.73 -0.99 34.01
CA PHE A 993 13.91 -1.61 33.43
C PHE A 993 14.72 -0.67 32.49
N SER A 994 14.31 0.58 32.30
CA SER A 994 15.11 1.57 31.55
C SER A 994 16.40 1.97 32.30
N TYR A 995 17.41 2.44 31.56
CA TYR A 995 18.71 2.92 32.07
C TYR A 995 19.57 1.87 32.80
N VAL A 996 19.19 0.58 32.75
CA VAL A 996 20.02 -0.48 33.32
C VAL A 996 21.23 -0.75 32.42
N PRO A 997 22.46 -0.79 32.94
CA PRO A 997 23.63 -1.14 32.16
C PRO A 997 23.50 -2.51 31.49
N ALA A 998 23.87 -2.61 30.21
CA ALA A 998 23.85 -3.87 29.46
C ALA A 998 24.74 -4.95 30.08
N GLY A 999 25.79 -4.55 30.82
CA GLY A 999 26.65 -5.45 31.58
C GLY A 999 25.92 -6.18 32.72
N ASP A 1000 24.93 -5.56 33.33
CA ASP A 1000 24.21 -6.10 34.50
C ASP A 1000 23.23 -7.21 34.12
N VAL A 1001 22.98 -7.39 32.82
CA VAL A 1001 22.06 -8.40 32.26
C VAL A 1001 22.77 -9.39 31.33
N ALA A 1002 24.10 -9.43 31.35
CA ALA A 1002 24.89 -10.28 30.46
C ALA A 1002 24.76 -11.79 30.76
N ASP A 1003 24.33 -12.18 31.98
CA ASP A 1003 24.17 -13.58 32.40
C ASP A 1003 22.84 -14.21 31.93
N LEU A 1004 21.89 -13.41 31.46
CA LEU A 1004 20.52 -13.84 31.14
C LEU A 1004 20.41 -15.00 30.15
N PRO A 1005 21.23 -15.11 29.08
CA PRO A 1005 21.17 -16.28 28.19
C PRO A 1005 21.41 -17.60 28.93
N GLY A 1006 22.26 -17.60 29.95
CA GLY A 1006 22.48 -18.75 30.82
C GLY A 1006 21.37 -18.92 31.86
N ALA A 1007 20.94 -17.82 32.49
CA ALA A 1007 19.97 -17.85 33.58
C ALA A 1007 18.58 -18.37 33.15
N PHE A 1008 18.14 -18.05 31.92
CA PHE A 1008 16.86 -18.49 31.37
C PHE A 1008 16.93 -19.82 30.59
N ARG A 1009 18.00 -20.61 30.76
CA ARG A 1009 18.17 -21.90 30.06
C ARG A 1009 17.36 -23.03 30.66
N GLU A 1010 17.02 -22.96 31.95
CA GLU A 1010 16.32 -24.04 32.65
C GLU A 1010 14.88 -24.24 32.11
N PRO A 1011 14.43 -25.49 31.87
CA PRO A 1011 13.09 -25.75 31.33
C PRO A 1011 11.93 -25.21 32.18
N GLY A 1012 12.13 -25.06 33.50
CA GLY A 1012 11.12 -24.53 34.41
C GLY A 1012 10.67 -23.10 34.07
N TRP A 1013 11.51 -22.31 33.40
CA TRP A 1013 11.14 -20.97 32.92
C TRP A 1013 10.01 -20.99 31.90
N ALA A 1014 9.88 -22.05 31.10
CA ALA A 1014 8.78 -22.20 30.16
C ALA A 1014 7.43 -22.19 30.90
N GLU A 1015 7.34 -22.83 32.06
CA GLU A 1015 6.12 -22.87 32.86
C GLU A 1015 5.81 -21.51 33.50
N VAL A 1016 6.84 -20.83 34.02
CA VAL A 1016 6.70 -19.50 34.63
C VAL A 1016 6.19 -18.49 33.61
N PHE A 1017 6.86 -18.37 32.45
CA PHE A 1017 6.46 -17.41 31.42
C PHE A 1017 5.11 -17.75 30.79
N ARG A 1018 4.78 -19.04 30.57
CA ARG A 1018 3.43 -19.43 30.15
C ARG A 1018 2.37 -19.05 31.17
N ALA A 1019 2.66 -19.17 32.46
CA ALA A 1019 1.74 -18.74 33.52
C ALA A 1019 1.57 -17.22 33.56
N LEU A 1020 2.65 -16.44 33.41
CA LEU A 1020 2.59 -14.98 33.35
C LEU A 1020 1.80 -14.48 32.12
N VAL A 1021 2.03 -15.08 30.95
CA VAL A 1021 1.27 -14.77 29.73
C VAL A 1021 -0.20 -15.16 29.89
N GLY A 1022 -0.49 -16.35 30.42
CA GLY A 1022 -1.85 -16.79 30.72
C GLY A 1022 -2.56 -15.86 31.70
N TYR A 1023 -1.85 -15.42 32.75
CA TYR A 1023 -2.32 -14.42 33.69
C TYR A 1023 -2.65 -13.09 32.99
N ARG A 1024 -1.76 -12.58 32.12
CA ARG A 1024 -2.00 -11.32 31.41
C ARG A 1024 -3.21 -11.37 30.49
N LEU A 1025 -3.47 -12.52 29.86
CA LEU A 1025 -4.61 -12.71 28.95
C LEU A 1025 -5.96 -12.69 29.66
N VAL A 1026 -6.00 -12.97 30.96
CA VAL A 1026 -7.21 -12.89 31.80
C VAL A 1026 -7.21 -11.68 32.73
N TYR A 1027 -6.17 -10.85 32.66
CA TYR A 1027 -6.01 -9.65 33.46
C TYR A 1027 -6.91 -8.53 32.91
N ASP A 1028 -7.84 -8.06 33.74
CA ASP A 1028 -8.82 -7.02 33.42
C ASP A 1028 -8.59 -5.80 34.33
N ASP A 1029 -7.94 -4.78 33.75
CA ASP A 1029 -7.63 -3.50 34.38
C ASP A 1029 -8.42 -2.31 33.81
N ALA A 1030 -9.51 -2.57 33.08
CA ALA A 1030 -10.36 -1.52 32.53
C ALA A 1030 -10.97 -0.62 33.61
N GLU A 1031 -11.17 -1.15 34.83
CA GLU A 1031 -11.78 -0.45 35.98
C GLU A 1031 -10.75 -0.08 37.08
N LEU A 1032 -9.45 -0.29 36.83
CA LEU A 1032 -8.36 -0.03 37.79
C LEU A 1032 -7.65 1.30 37.53
N PHE A 1033 -7.93 2.32 38.36
CA PHE A 1033 -7.17 3.57 38.31
C PHE A 1033 -5.81 3.45 39.01
N GLU A 1034 -4.82 2.82 38.37
CA GLU A 1034 -3.48 2.59 38.93
C GLU A 1034 -2.36 2.71 37.86
N THR A 1035 -1.19 3.25 38.24
CA THR A 1035 -0.02 3.30 37.35
C THR A 1035 0.63 1.92 37.28
N LEU A 1036 1.08 1.52 36.09
CA LEU A 1036 1.67 0.20 35.84
C LEU A 1036 2.74 -0.19 36.85
N GLU A 1037 3.60 0.75 37.19
CA GLU A 1037 4.75 0.60 38.11
C GLU A 1037 4.36 0.13 39.52
N THR A 1038 3.10 0.35 39.91
CA THR A 1038 2.59 -0.04 41.23
C THR A 1038 1.89 -1.41 41.21
N LEU A 1039 1.72 -2.01 40.03
CA LEU A 1039 1.14 -3.33 39.84
C LEU A 1039 2.23 -4.41 39.89
N PRO A 1040 1.96 -5.59 40.49
CA PRO A 1040 2.96 -6.66 40.57
C PRO A 1040 3.54 -7.10 39.22
N LEU A 1041 2.73 -7.06 38.15
CA LEU A 1041 3.19 -7.37 36.80
C LEU A 1041 4.16 -6.31 36.25
N GLY A 1042 3.99 -5.04 36.65
CA GLY A 1042 4.70 -3.87 36.10
C GLY A 1042 6.22 -3.92 36.19
N THR A 1043 6.72 -4.62 37.20
CA THR A 1043 8.15 -4.77 37.49
C THR A 1043 8.65 -6.21 37.31
N ALA A 1044 7.78 -7.14 36.90
CA ALA A 1044 8.09 -8.57 36.90
C ALA A 1044 9.24 -8.93 35.96
N VAL A 1045 9.24 -8.39 34.74
CA VAL A 1045 10.29 -8.66 33.75
C VAL A 1045 11.58 -7.97 34.17
N GLY A 1046 11.50 -6.71 34.61
CA GLY A 1046 12.65 -5.97 35.15
C GLY A 1046 13.34 -6.75 36.28
N MET A 1047 12.59 -7.12 37.32
CA MET A 1047 13.12 -7.85 38.48
C MET A 1047 13.68 -9.23 38.13
N LEU A 1048 13.03 -9.99 37.25
CA LEU A 1048 13.55 -11.29 36.81
C LEU A 1048 14.85 -11.16 36.03
N CYS A 1049 15.03 -10.04 35.30
CA CYS A 1049 16.26 -9.74 34.58
C CYS A 1049 17.37 -9.23 35.50
N THR A 1050 17.07 -8.35 36.47
CA THR A 1050 18.10 -7.64 37.24
C THR A 1050 18.44 -8.27 38.59
N ASP A 1051 17.54 -9.07 39.19
CA ASP A 1051 17.75 -9.66 40.52
C ASP A 1051 17.84 -11.18 40.47
N ALA A 1052 19.06 -11.71 40.65
CA ALA A 1052 19.34 -13.14 40.64
C ALA A 1052 18.68 -13.91 41.80
N ALA A 1053 18.47 -13.26 42.96
CA ALA A 1053 17.84 -13.88 44.12
C ALA A 1053 16.33 -14.02 43.93
N ILE A 1054 15.66 -12.98 43.42
CA ILE A 1054 14.23 -13.05 43.05
C ILE A 1054 14.04 -14.09 41.94
N ARG A 1055 14.90 -14.08 40.92
CA ARG A 1055 14.89 -15.06 39.84
C ARG A 1055 14.97 -16.51 40.36
N ALA A 1056 15.86 -16.78 41.31
CA ALA A 1056 15.99 -18.10 41.93
C ALA A 1056 14.78 -18.50 42.78
N GLU A 1057 14.25 -17.57 43.60
CA GLU A 1057 13.06 -17.81 44.44
C GLU A 1057 11.81 -18.10 43.61
N VAL A 1058 11.60 -17.36 42.51
CA VAL A 1058 10.46 -17.58 41.60
C VAL A 1058 10.52 -18.95 40.95
N LEU A 1059 11.70 -19.36 40.46
CA LEU A 1059 11.87 -20.67 39.83
C LEU A 1059 11.66 -21.82 40.84
N ALA A 1060 12.22 -21.68 42.05
CA ALA A 1060 12.02 -22.65 43.12
C ALA A 1060 10.53 -22.75 43.54
N ALA A 1061 9.86 -21.62 43.74
CA ALA A 1061 8.43 -21.59 44.06
C ALA A 1061 7.57 -22.21 42.94
N SER A 1062 7.92 -22.00 41.67
CA SER A 1062 7.20 -22.62 40.55
C SER A 1062 7.35 -24.14 40.53
N THR A 1063 8.51 -24.67 40.92
CA THR A 1063 8.81 -26.11 40.88
C THR A 1063 8.29 -26.89 42.08
N GLU A 1064 8.17 -26.26 43.26
CA GLU A 1064 7.71 -26.90 44.50
C GLU A 1064 6.17 -27.06 44.58
N GLY A 1065 5.41 -26.50 43.63
CA GLY A 1065 3.95 -26.59 43.59
C GLY A 1065 3.24 -25.59 44.53
N PRO A 1066 1.90 -25.64 44.61
CA PRO A 1066 1.09 -24.58 45.24
C PRO A 1066 1.37 -24.39 46.74
N GLU A 1067 1.53 -25.48 47.51
CA GLU A 1067 1.83 -25.41 48.95
C GLU A 1067 3.23 -24.85 49.21
N GLY A 1068 4.23 -25.28 48.42
CA GLY A 1068 5.61 -24.79 48.50
C GLY A 1068 5.70 -23.31 48.13
N ALA A 1069 5.02 -22.88 47.07
CA ALA A 1069 4.96 -21.47 46.66
C ALA A 1069 4.35 -20.57 47.74
N LEU A 1070 3.26 -21.01 48.38
CA LEU A 1070 2.65 -20.30 49.51
C LEU A 1070 3.56 -20.25 50.74
N ALA A 1071 4.26 -21.35 51.06
CA ALA A 1071 5.22 -21.38 52.16
C ALA A 1071 6.41 -20.43 51.92
N ARG A 1072 6.89 -20.33 50.68
CA ARG A 1072 7.94 -19.37 50.29
C ARG A 1072 7.47 -17.92 50.36
N LEU A 1073 6.25 -17.64 49.90
CA LEU A 1073 5.64 -16.32 50.03
C LEU A 1073 5.53 -15.92 51.52
N ASP A 1074 5.09 -16.83 52.38
CA ASP A 1074 5.01 -16.59 53.81
C ASP A 1074 6.39 -16.36 54.46
N ALA A 1075 7.39 -17.15 54.07
CA ALA A 1075 8.76 -16.97 54.53
C ALA A 1075 9.35 -15.62 54.07
N ALA A 1076 9.07 -15.19 52.83
CA ALA A 1076 9.49 -13.88 52.32
C ALA A 1076 8.81 -12.74 53.09
N TRP A 1077 7.52 -12.88 53.41
CA TRP A 1077 6.78 -11.90 54.22
C TRP A 1077 7.36 -11.75 55.64
N ARG A 1078 7.69 -12.86 56.30
CA ARG A 1078 8.33 -12.82 57.63
C ARG A 1078 9.68 -12.11 57.58
N ARG A 1079 10.50 -12.37 56.55
CA ARG A 1079 11.79 -11.68 56.36
C ARG A 1079 11.63 -10.19 56.10
N LEU A 1080 10.53 -9.76 55.46
CA LEU A 1080 10.24 -8.35 55.22
C LEU A 1080 9.96 -7.60 56.53
N ALA A 1081 9.23 -8.22 57.46
CA ALA A 1081 8.94 -7.64 58.77
C ALA A 1081 10.21 -7.34 59.60
N ASP A 1082 11.27 -8.13 59.41
CA ASP A 1082 12.56 -7.93 60.10
C ASP A 1082 13.40 -6.76 59.53
N ARG A 1083 12.93 -6.08 58.47
CA ARG A 1083 13.70 -5.05 57.73
C ARG A 1083 13.12 -3.64 57.77
N GLU A 1084 12.18 -3.34 58.67
CA GLU A 1084 11.55 -2.01 58.78
C GLU A 1084 12.54 -0.84 58.99
N GLY A 1085 13.77 -1.11 59.44
CA GLY A 1085 14.84 -0.10 59.62
C GLY A 1085 15.83 0.06 58.46
N ASP A 1086 15.73 -0.74 57.39
CA ASP A 1086 16.61 -0.69 56.21
C ASP A 1086 15.75 -0.47 54.95
N PRO A 1087 15.60 0.78 54.47
CA PRO A 1087 14.75 1.08 53.32
C PRO A 1087 15.10 0.28 52.05
N ALA A 1088 16.39 0.09 51.76
CA ALA A 1088 16.82 -0.66 50.57
C ALA A 1088 16.53 -2.16 50.73
N GLY A 1089 16.83 -2.72 51.91
CA GLY A 1089 16.53 -4.11 52.24
C GLY A 1089 15.03 -4.41 52.31
N TRP A 1090 14.22 -3.43 52.72
CA TRP A 1090 12.76 -3.51 52.73
C TRP A 1090 12.20 -3.51 51.30
N ILE A 1091 12.65 -2.61 50.42
CA ILE A 1091 12.24 -2.58 49.00
C ILE A 1091 12.54 -3.91 48.32
N ALA A 1092 13.77 -4.43 48.44
CA ALA A 1092 14.14 -5.72 47.85
C ALA A 1092 13.28 -6.88 48.41
N GLY A 1093 13.02 -6.88 49.73
CA GLY A 1093 12.16 -7.88 50.36
C GLY A 1093 10.70 -7.79 49.89
N HIS A 1094 10.19 -6.58 49.72
CA HIS A 1094 8.84 -6.33 49.23
C HIS A 1094 8.69 -6.77 47.77
N ASN A 1095 9.67 -6.50 46.91
CA ASN A 1095 9.69 -6.96 45.53
C ASN A 1095 9.66 -8.50 45.47
N ALA A 1096 10.43 -9.20 46.32
CA ALA A 1096 10.36 -10.66 46.40
C ALA A 1096 8.97 -11.17 46.80
N VAL A 1097 8.30 -10.53 47.78
CA VAL A 1097 6.92 -10.86 48.17
C VAL A 1097 5.95 -10.62 47.01
N GLN A 1098 6.06 -9.49 46.32
CA GLN A 1098 5.20 -9.16 45.19
C GLN A 1098 5.35 -10.16 44.03
N GLN A 1099 6.58 -10.53 43.67
CA GLN A 1099 6.84 -11.46 42.57
C GLN A 1099 6.40 -12.89 42.91
N LEU A 1100 6.56 -13.33 44.17
CA LEU A 1100 6.02 -14.62 44.63
C LEU A 1100 4.49 -14.61 44.67
N ALA A 1101 3.86 -13.51 45.10
CA ALA A 1101 2.41 -13.37 45.09
C ALA A 1101 1.85 -13.37 43.65
N LEU A 1102 2.51 -12.68 42.72
CA LEU A 1102 2.18 -12.72 41.29
C LEU A 1102 2.30 -14.13 40.74
N LEU A 1103 3.40 -14.84 41.01
CA LEU A 1103 3.59 -16.22 40.58
C LEU A 1103 2.48 -17.14 41.12
N VAL A 1104 2.13 -17.03 42.40
CA VAL A 1104 1.04 -17.81 43.01
C VAL A 1104 -0.29 -17.51 42.30
N ALA A 1105 -0.61 -16.23 42.07
CA ALA A 1105 -1.81 -15.83 41.34
C ALA A 1105 -1.80 -16.29 39.87
N ALA A 1106 -0.64 -16.33 39.22
CA ALA A 1106 -0.47 -16.71 37.82
C ALA A 1106 -0.53 -18.22 37.61
N ARG A 1107 0.28 -18.99 38.36
CA ARG A 1107 0.49 -20.43 38.20
C ARG A 1107 -0.47 -21.28 39.01
N PHE A 1108 -0.91 -20.81 40.17
CA PHE A 1108 -1.72 -21.56 41.14
C PHE A 1108 -2.98 -20.79 41.60
N PRO A 1109 -3.84 -20.32 40.68
CA PRO A 1109 -4.93 -19.40 41.02
C PRO A 1109 -5.94 -20.00 42.03
N GLY A 1110 -6.20 -21.31 42.00
CA GLY A 1110 -7.07 -21.95 43.00
C GLY A 1110 -6.52 -21.88 44.42
N ALA A 1111 -5.21 -22.06 44.60
CA ALA A 1111 -4.54 -21.92 45.89
C ALA A 1111 -4.52 -20.45 46.35
N ALA A 1112 -4.35 -19.51 45.40
CA ALA A 1112 -4.46 -18.09 45.67
C ALA A 1112 -5.85 -17.70 46.20
N VAL A 1113 -6.93 -18.16 45.57
CA VAL A 1113 -8.31 -17.93 46.01
C VAL A 1113 -8.54 -18.48 47.41
N ALA A 1114 -8.12 -19.72 47.68
CA ALA A 1114 -8.28 -20.35 48.99
C ALA A 1114 -7.54 -19.57 50.10
N ALA A 1115 -6.32 -19.11 49.83
CA ALA A 1115 -5.55 -18.34 50.81
C ALA A 1115 -6.10 -16.93 51.03
N PHE A 1116 -6.51 -16.23 49.97
CA PHE A 1116 -7.06 -14.88 50.07
C PHE A 1116 -8.41 -14.84 50.80
N THR A 1117 -9.19 -15.92 50.69
CA THR A 1117 -10.55 -16.02 51.28
C THR A 1117 -10.59 -16.81 52.59
N ALA A 1118 -9.43 -17.14 53.18
CA ALA A 1118 -9.34 -17.86 54.44
C ALA A 1118 -10.06 -17.12 55.59
N ALA A 1119 -10.47 -17.86 56.63
CA ALA A 1119 -11.09 -17.26 57.82
C ALA A 1119 -10.14 -16.38 58.63
N ASP A 1120 -8.85 -16.73 58.61
CA ASP A 1120 -7.78 -15.93 59.17
C ASP A 1120 -6.76 -15.68 58.03
N PRO A 1121 -6.93 -14.59 57.26
CA PRO A 1121 -6.10 -14.33 56.09
C PRO A 1121 -4.66 -13.98 56.52
N PRO A 1122 -3.62 -14.54 55.87
CA PRO A 1122 -2.22 -14.24 56.16
C PRO A 1122 -1.89 -12.75 55.99
N GLY A 1123 -0.81 -12.28 56.64
CA GLY A 1123 -0.40 -10.87 56.58
C GLY A 1123 -0.11 -10.35 55.16
N TRP A 1124 0.32 -11.23 54.24
CA TRP A 1124 0.56 -10.91 52.83
C TRP A 1124 -0.70 -10.99 51.94
N ALA A 1125 -1.88 -11.34 52.48
CA ALA A 1125 -3.11 -11.55 51.69
C ALA A 1125 -3.51 -10.31 50.88
N ASP A 1126 -3.23 -9.10 51.37
CA ASP A 1126 -3.50 -7.87 50.63
C ASP A 1126 -2.60 -7.71 49.39
N VAL A 1127 -1.34 -8.16 49.45
CA VAL A 1127 -0.41 -8.20 48.31
C VAL A 1127 -0.86 -9.25 47.29
N LEU A 1128 -1.27 -10.44 47.76
CA LEU A 1128 -1.86 -11.46 46.89
C LEU A 1128 -3.14 -10.95 46.22
N GLY A 1129 -4.01 -10.25 46.96
CA GLY A 1129 -5.23 -9.65 46.43
C GLY A 1129 -4.98 -8.67 45.29
N ALA A 1130 -3.87 -7.93 45.33
CA ALA A 1130 -3.48 -7.03 44.24
C ALA A 1130 -3.11 -7.75 42.94
N ALA A 1131 -2.62 -8.99 43.00
CA ALA A 1131 -2.39 -9.83 41.82
C ALA A 1131 -3.63 -10.69 41.46
N LEU A 1132 -4.39 -11.15 42.44
CA LEU A 1132 -5.48 -12.10 42.21
C LEU A 1132 -6.77 -11.43 41.68
N LEU A 1133 -7.19 -10.31 42.26
CA LEU A 1133 -8.48 -9.69 41.95
C LEU A 1133 -8.61 -9.12 40.53
N PRO A 1134 -7.54 -8.68 39.85
CA PRO A 1134 -7.60 -8.32 38.43
C PRO A 1134 -7.88 -9.51 37.49
N ARG A 1135 -7.77 -10.77 37.95
CA ARG A 1135 -8.03 -11.94 37.11
C ARG A 1135 -9.54 -12.16 36.90
N ALA A 1136 -10.00 -11.95 35.67
CA ALA A 1136 -11.41 -12.11 35.31
C ALA A 1136 -11.94 -13.55 35.46
N ASP A 1137 -11.07 -14.56 35.33
CA ASP A 1137 -11.46 -15.98 35.36
C ASP A 1137 -11.74 -16.51 36.78
N VAL A 1138 -11.23 -15.88 37.83
CA VAL A 1138 -11.38 -16.33 39.22
C VAL A 1138 -12.01 -15.30 40.17
N ARG A 1139 -12.18 -14.05 39.73
CA ARG A 1139 -12.76 -12.99 40.59
C ARG A 1139 -14.15 -13.33 41.11
N ASP A 1140 -15.00 -13.98 40.31
CA ASP A 1140 -16.37 -14.34 40.70
C ASP A 1140 -16.37 -15.37 41.83
N ASP A 1141 -15.39 -16.28 41.85
CA ASP A 1141 -15.19 -17.23 42.96
C ASP A 1141 -14.79 -16.51 44.24
N VAL A 1142 -13.89 -15.53 44.14
CA VAL A 1142 -13.48 -14.69 45.28
C VAL A 1142 -14.67 -13.91 45.84
N VAL A 1143 -15.46 -13.25 44.97
CA VAL A 1143 -16.65 -12.50 45.37
C VAL A 1143 -17.66 -13.42 46.06
N ARG A 1144 -17.93 -14.61 45.51
CA ARG A 1144 -18.82 -15.60 46.13
C ARG A 1144 -18.32 -16.09 47.48
N ALA A 1145 -17.02 -16.34 47.63
CA ALA A 1145 -16.43 -16.82 48.87
C ALA A 1145 -16.43 -15.77 50.00
N LEU A 1146 -16.42 -14.48 49.65
CA LEU A 1146 -16.47 -13.37 50.60
C LEU A 1146 -17.91 -12.89 50.90
N ALA A 1147 -18.85 -13.15 49.99
CA ALA A 1147 -20.25 -12.75 50.14
C ALA A 1147 -20.89 -13.32 51.44
N GLY A 1148 -21.65 -12.48 52.15
CA GLY A 1148 -22.37 -12.87 53.37
C GLY A 1148 -21.52 -12.97 54.64
N ARG A 1149 -20.20 -12.76 54.55
CA ARG A 1149 -19.30 -12.70 55.72
C ARG A 1149 -19.26 -11.28 56.27
N PRO A 1150 -19.34 -11.08 57.61
CA PRO A 1150 -19.17 -9.75 58.20
C PRO A 1150 -17.83 -9.14 57.78
N GLY A 1151 -17.87 -7.99 57.09
CA GLY A 1151 -16.68 -7.30 56.57
C GLY A 1151 -16.01 -7.94 55.34
N GLY A 1152 -16.63 -8.95 54.71
CA GLY A 1152 -16.09 -9.63 53.52
C GLY A 1152 -15.99 -8.73 52.28
N ASP A 1153 -16.69 -7.60 52.26
CA ASP A 1153 -16.60 -6.59 51.20
C ASP A 1153 -15.40 -5.64 51.37
N LEU A 1154 -14.78 -5.56 52.56
CA LEU A 1154 -13.66 -4.64 52.82
C LEU A 1154 -12.42 -4.90 51.94
N PRO A 1155 -11.95 -6.16 51.76
CA PRO A 1155 -10.85 -6.44 50.84
C PRO A 1155 -11.18 -6.06 49.38
N LEU A 1156 -12.44 -6.27 48.97
CA LEU A 1156 -12.92 -5.93 47.63
C LEU A 1156 -13.00 -4.41 47.45
N LEU A 1157 -13.55 -3.66 48.41
CA LEU A 1157 -13.53 -2.19 48.37
C LEU A 1157 -12.10 -1.64 48.29
N ARG A 1158 -11.13 -2.28 48.96
CA ARG A 1158 -9.75 -1.81 48.97
C ARG A 1158 -9.05 -2.00 47.62
N ARG A 1159 -9.27 -3.13 46.95
CA ARG A 1159 -8.47 -3.55 45.78
C ARG A 1159 -9.25 -3.60 44.47
N ALA A 1160 -10.55 -3.91 44.51
CA ALA A 1160 -11.44 -4.07 43.36
C ALA A 1160 -12.87 -3.53 43.59
N PRO A 1161 -13.03 -2.21 43.82
CA PRO A 1161 -14.31 -1.61 44.25
C PRO A 1161 -15.45 -1.79 43.24
N TRP A 1162 -15.16 -1.89 41.94
CA TRP A 1162 -16.16 -2.09 40.89
C TRP A 1162 -16.93 -3.42 41.01
N LEU A 1163 -16.39 -4.40 41.75
CA LEU A 1163 -17.04 -5.69 41.99
C LEU A 1163 -18.14 -5.64 43.05
N VAL A 1164 -18.15 -4.60 43.90
CA VAL A 1164 -19.05 -4.50 45.06
C VAL A 1164 -19.80 -3.17 45.15
N VAL A 1165 -19.40 -2.16 44.37
CA VAL A 1165 -20.05 -0.85 44.33
C VAL A 1165 -20.89 -0.71 43.07
N THR A 1166 -22.18 -0.45 43.27
CA THR A 1166 -23.16 -0.13 42.22
C THR A 1166 -23.57 1.33 42.35
N GLU A 1167 -24.27 1.89 41.36
CA GLU A 1167 -24.84 3.24 41.45
C GLU A 1167 -25.71 3.41 42.71
N ALA A 1168 -26.52 2.40 43.04
CA ALA A 1168 -27.40 2.41 44.21
C ALA A 1168 -26.64 2.38 45.55
N SER A 1169 -25.44 1.79 45.60
CA SER A 1169 -24.62 1.68 46.81
C SER A 1169 -23.45 2.67 46.88
N ALA A 1170 -23.24 3.48 45.85
CA ALA A 1170 -22.09 4.38 45.72
C ALA A 1170 -22.01 5.42 46.84
N ALA A 1171 -23.14 6.01 47.25
CA ALA A 1171 -23.18 7.00 48.33
C ALA A 1171 -22.83 6.38 49.70
N ASP A 1172 -23.32 5.17 50.00
CA ASP A 1172 -23.01 4.46 51.24
C ASP A 1172 -21.55 4.00 51.27
N ALA A 1173 -21.04 3.50 50.15
CA ALA A 1173 -19.63 3.16 50.00
C ALA A 1173 -18.74 4.40 50.21
N ALA A 1174 -19.11 5.54 49.61
CA ALA A 1174 -18.40 6.81 49.78
C ALA A 1174 -18.34 7.26 51.25
N ARG A 1175 -19.46 7.19 51.99
CA ARG A 1175 -19.50 7.52 53.43
C ARG A 1175 -18.60 6.60 54.26
N ARG A 1176 -18.60 5.29 53.95
CA ARG A 1176 -17.74 4.30 54.64
C ARG A 1176 -16.26 4.56 54.42
N VAL A 1177 -15.84 4.83 53.19
CA VAL A 1177 -14.42 5.06 52.87
C VAL A 1177 -13.94 6.45 53.29
N ALA A 1178 -14.83 7.43 53.35
CA ALA A 1178 -14.53 8.76 53.88
C ALA A 1178 -14.22 8.75 55.39
N ALA A 1179 -14.77 7.79 56.14
CA ALA A 1179 -14.49 7.61 57.57
C ALA A 1179 -13.07 7.10 57.87
N ALA A 1180 -12.30 6.70 56.85
CA ALA A 1180 -10.91 6.25 56.97
C ALA A 1180 -9.99 7.04 56.01
N PRO A 1181 -9.51 8.23 56.42
CA PRO A 1181 -8.59 9.05 55.62
C PRO A 1181 -7.31 8.28 55.25
N GLY A 1182 -6.80 8.47 54.03
CA GLY A 1182 -5.61 7.77 53.54
C GLY A 1182 -5.78 6.26 53.25
N ALA A 1183 -6.91 5.64 53.61
CA ALA A 1183 -7.25 4.27 53.25
C ALA A 1183 -8.16 4.21 52.01
N TYR A 1184 -8.33 3.02 51.43
CA TYR A 1184 -9.26 2.77 50.30
C TYR A 1184 -9.09 3.71 49.10
N ARG A 1185 -7.85 4.16 48.82
CA ARG A 1185 -7.52 5.05 47.71
C ARG A 1185 -8.21 4.65 46.40
N ARG A 1186 -8.13 3.37 46.02
CA ARG A 1186 -8.75 2.84 44.80
C ARG A 1186 -10.26 2.98 44.77
N CYS A 1187 -10.95 2.72 45.89
CA CYS A 1187 -12.40 2.93 46.00
C CYS A 1187 -12.76 4.39 45.76
N LYS A 1188 -12.02 5.31 46.38
CA LYS A 1188 -12.24 6.76 46.25
C LYS A 1188 -12.04 7.20 44.80
N GLN A 1189 -10.98 6.74 44.14
CA GLN A 1189 -10.71 7.03 42.72
C GLN A 1189 -11.81 6.48 41.81
N PHE A 1190 -12.23 5.21 42.00
CA PHE A 1190 -13.33 4.61 41.25
C PHE A 1190 -14.65 5.37 41.43
N LEU A 1191 -14.99 5.73 42.67
CA LEU A 1191 -16.19 6.51 43.00
C LEU A 1191 -16.17 7.89 42.33
N VAL A 1192 -15.04 8.61 42.41
CA VAL A 1192 -14.85 9.92 41.78
C VAL A 1192 -14.97 9.81 40.26
N HIS A 1193 -14.34 8.82 39.62
CA HIS A 1193 -14.41 8.63 38.17
C HIS A 1193 -15.83 8.30 37.70
N ARG A 1194 -16.46 7.28 38.31
CA ARG A 1194 -17.67 6.64 37.80
C ARG A 1194 -18.96 7.34 38.24
N TYR A 1195 -18.97 7.90 39.46
CA TYR A 1195 -20.18 8.42 40.11
C TYR A 1195 -20.06 9.90 40.52
N ALA A 1196 -19.14 10.67 39.92
CA ALA A 1196 -18.91 12.09 40.23
C ALA A 1196 -20.20 12.90 40.41
N ARG A 1197 -21.11 12.83 39.44
CA ARG A 1197 -22.36 13.60 39.43
C ARG A 1197 -23.29 13.22 40.58
N LEU A 1198 -23.45 11.93 40.83
CA LEU A 1198 -24.26 11.41 41.94
C LEU A 1198 -23.68 11.91 43.28
N LEU A 1199 -22.37 11.76 43.45
CA LEU A 1199 -21.66 12.14 44.68
C LEU A 1199 -21.62 13.67 44.89
N ALA A 1200 -21.63 14.45 43.82
CA ALA A 1200 -21.78 15.91 43.88
C ALA A 1200 -23.17 16.30 44.40
N GLY A 1201 -24.23 15.64 43.91
CA GLY A 1201 -25.60 15.84 44.38
C GLY A 1201 -25.80 15.48 45.86
N GLU A 1202 -25.07 14.49 46.36
CA GLU A 1202 -25.08 14.05 47.77
C GLU A 1202 -24.09 14.84 48.67
N GLY A 1203 -23.33 15.79 48.12
CA GLY A 1203 -22.35 16.57 48.88
C GLY A 1203 -21.12 15.79 49.36
N LEU A 1204 -20.84 14.63 48.78
CA LEU A 1204 -19.73 13.74 49.19
C LEU A 1204 -18.48 13.89 48.31
N LEU A 1205 -18.63 14.39 47.07
CA LEU A 1205 -17.53 14.44 46.08
C LEU A 1205 -16.32 15.25 46.56
N ALA A 1206 -16.54 16.44 47.11
CA ALA A 1206 -15.46 17.34 47.52
C ALA A 1206 -14.56 16.72 48.60
N GLY A 1207 -15.15 15.99 49.56
CA GLY A 1207 -14.40 15.30 50.61
C GLY A 1207 -13.54 14.15 50.07
N LEU A 1208 -14.04 13.41 49.08
CA LEU A 1208 -13.27 12.34 48.43
C LEU A 1208 -12.11 12.91 47.60
N VAL A 1209 -12.36 13.99 46.84
CA VAL A 1209 -11.33 14.68 46.04
C VAL A 1209 -10.25 15.27 46.93
N ALA A 1210 -10.60 15.83 48.09
CA ALA A 1210 -9.64 16.40 49.03
C ALA A 1210 -8.68 15.35 49.64
N ASP A 1211 -9.14 14.11 49.82
CA ASP A 1211 -8.35 13.00 50.38
C ASP A 1211 -7.52 12.25 49.32
N LEU A 1212 -7.66 12.60 48.04
CA LEU A 1212 -6.87 12.02 46.95
C LEU A 1212 -5.69 12.92 46.56
N GLU A 1213 -4.51 12.32 46.48
CA GLU A 1213 -3.31 12.95 45.92
C GLU A 1213 -3.41 13.13 44.41
N VAL A 1214 -3.96 12.13 43.71
CA VAL A 1214 -4.17 12.12 42.26
C VAL A 1214 -5.63 11.81 41.96
N VAL A 1215 -6.29 12.72 41.23
CA VAL A 1215 -7.72 12.68 40.93
C VAL A 1215 -7.95 12.23 39.47
N PRO A 1216 -8.75 11.18 39.22
CA PRO A 1216 -9.06 10.75 37.86
C PRO A 1216 -9.98 11.76 37.14
N TYR A 1217 -9.94 11.76 35.81
CA TYR A 1217 -10.98 12.42 35.00
C TYR A 1217 -12.35 11.75 35.19
N GLY A 1218 -13.45 12.46 34.96
CA GLY A 1218 -14.80 11.89 35.03
C GLY A 1218 -15.10 10.97 33.84
N ALA A 1219 -15.94 9.95 34.02
CA ALA A 1219 -16.32 8.97 32.99
C ALA A 1219 -17.11 9.53 31.78
N GLY A 1220 -17.33 10.84 31.71
CA GLY A 1220 -18.01 11.54 30.61
C GLY A 1220 -18.12 13.04 30.89
N PRO A 1221 -18.58 13.85 29.91
CA PRO A 1221 -18.51 15.33 30.00
C PRO A 1221 -19.14 15.90 31.29
N SER A 1222 -20.35 15.45 31.64
CA SER A 1222 -21.03 15.92 32.86
C SER A 1222 -20.40 15.44 34.17
N GLY A 1223 -19.77 14.27 34.17
CA GLY A 1223 -19.01 13.79 35.33
C GLY A 1223 -17.70 14.56 35.46
N GLU A 1224 -17.06 14.82 34.34
CA GLU A 1224 -15.82 15.57 34.23
C GLU A 1224 -15.98 17.02 34.71
N GLU A 1225 -17.06 17.70 34.32
CA GLU A 1225 -17.42 19.03 34.84
C GLU A 1225 -17.56 19.02 36.38
N ALA A 1226 -18.21 18.00 36.95
CA ALA A 1226 -18.37 17.87 38.39
C ALA A 1226 -17.04 17.63 39.12
N VAL A 1227 -16.17 16.77 38.56
CA VAL A 1227 -14.82 16.55 39.09
C VAL A 1227 -13.97 17.82 39.00
N ALA A 1228 -13.98 18.50 37.85
CA ALA A 1228 -13.22 19.75 37.65
C ALA A 1228 -13.63 20.82 38.66
N ALA A 1229 -14.93 21.00 38.90
CA ALA A 1229 -15.44 21.91 39.92
C ALA A 1229 -14.98 21.53 41.34
N ALA A 1230 -15.03 20.24 41.69
CA ALA A 1230 -14.56 19.75 42.99
C ALA A 1230 -13.03 19.91 43.18
N VAL A 1231 -12.25 19.70 42.12
CA VAL A 1231 -10.78 19.91 42.11
C VAL A 1231 -10.44 21.38 42.29
N ALA A 1232 -11.15 22.28 41.61
CA ALA A 1232 -10.97 23.72 41.77
C ALA A 1232 -11.28 24.16 43.21
N ALA A 1233 -12.37 23.64 43.81
CA ALA A 1233 -12.74 23.92 45.19
C ALA A 1233 -11.73 23.35 46.22
N ALA A 1234 -11.05 22.26 45.90
CA ALA A 1234 -10.03 21.63 46.72
C ALA A 1234 -8.61 22.22 46.55
N GLY A 1235 -8.47 23.35 45.85
CA GLY A 1235 -7.20 24.06 45.68
C GLY A 1235 -6.30 23.50 44.57
N GLY A 1236 -6.87 22.97 43.49
CA GLY A 1236 -6.10 22.61 42.28
C GLY A 1236 -5.30 21.30 42.40
N ARG A 1237 -5.95 20.24 42.93
CA ARG A 1237 -5.36 18.89 42.99
C ARG A 1237 -4.87 18.39 41.62
N LEU A 1238 -3.83 17.56 41.64
CA LEU A 1238 -3.24 16.98 40.43
C LEU A 1238 -4.24 16.08 39.72
N ARG A 1239 -4.59 16.47 38.49
CA ARG A 1239 -5.45 15.70 37.59
C ARG A 1239 -4.57 14.92 36.63
N ARG A 1240 -4.81 13.61 36.50
CA ARG A 1240 -4.06 12.78 35.57
C ARG A 1240 -4.96 11.76 34.89
N ASP A 1241 -4.63 11.52 33.63
CA ASP A 1241 -4.98 10.28 32.95
C ASP A 1241 -3.87 9.27 33.26
N ILE A 1242 -4.19 7.98 33.33
CA ILE A 1242 -3.18 6.94 33.62
C ILE A 1242 -2.08 6.84 32.56
N ARG A 1243 -2.26 7.54 31.44
CA ARG A 1243 -1.35 7.56 30.29
C ARG A 1243 -0.14 8.48 30.47
N ALA A 1244 -0.05 9.28 31.53
CA ALA A 1244 1.07 10.21 31.76
C ALA A 1244 1.96 9.76 32.92
N ARG A 1245 3.29 9.75 32.69
CA ARG A 1245 4.32 9.41 33.67
C ARG A 1245 4.18 10.25 34.95
N PRO A 1246 4.32 9.66 36.15
CA PRO A 1246 4.52 10.43 37.37
C PRO A 1246 6.00 10.80 37.53
N GLY A 1247 6.38 12.06 37.25
CA GLY A 1247 7.80 12.42 37.33
C GLY A 1247 8.21 13.90 37.40
N ALA A 1248 7.44 14.86 36.90
CA ALA A 1248 7.81 16.27 37.10
C ALA A 1248 7.45 16.70 38.54
N GLY A 1249 8.48 17.01 39.34
CA GLY A 1249 8.34 17.37 40.75
C GLY A 1249 7.53 18.66 40.98
N PRO A 1250 7.17 18.96 42.24
CA PRO A 1250 6.53 20.23 42.58
C PRO A 1250 7.56 21.36 42.41
N ALA A 1251 7.22 22.39 41.64
CA ALA A 1251 7.85 23.69 41.85
C ALA A 1251 7.59 24.10 43.32
N PRO A 1252 8.61 24.51 44.10
CA PRO A 1252 8.41 24.93 45.48
C PRO A 1252 7.50 26.16 45.54
N ALA A 1253 6.68 26.18 46.60
CA ALA A 1253 5.47 27.00 46.81
C ALA A 1253 5.59 28.51 46.60
#